data_AF-A0A316W315-F1
#
_entry.id   AF-A0A316W315-F1
#
_cell.length_a   1.000
_cell.length_b   1.000
_cell.length_c   1.000
_cell.angle_alpha   90.00
_cell.angle_beta   90.00
_cell.angle_gamma   90.00
#
_symmetry.space_group_name_H-M   'P 1'
#
loop_
_entity.id
_entity.type
_entity.pdbx_description
1 polymer ?
#
loop_
_entity_poly.entity_id
_entity_poly.type
_entity_poly.pdbx_seq_one_letter_code
_entity_poly.pdbx_strand_id
1 'polypeptide(L)'
;MSDVEAGRRRSRRQTILAASAIGACSVTAGSIFCFPLFAPNLTRDLGLSLTQTNAIWAGAVLGEYITAGPWGALADARGPRPLCISAALLFGAGYALMAGADAEALRARMNATEGAAILQSALAIDDTKAAQAAGLMMGYFLLVGAGVAASFFASLRAATHYFPSHPSLALSIPSTLFSLSSLFLTQLADLPAFKDASTGDLSAPSFLGFLGALLAVVNVFGAFAFGGYHGVVSQQKEEEARQAIERASASQESSHQTGHALPGSETVPAGIAPPTSLPVPEQPSEATPLLRGDVESDRNAPAMPATLPLVSSSPSFRAYLRSPAFWSLTLLLFAAAGGAEMVMSSVGSMVVSLLAVHATDASQIGREELKVRTRLVGVLATTNTISRLLAGLASDALDPTRPFASSSEVTRAQSPIRRALHRLSQIRMSRVTILMAGQSILLLSFVYAASALDSIAGLSALCSAVGAGYGMLFTLIPSVILIAWGQQHFGRNWGSMTYAAAAGSLGFSILFAQVSDSVAQRTQNQANAALHGFGAEAMKLGAARAFTAGLAKPSFGDACLMAHGVLVQALFSSQDGSAGRTAGLLGTHTPALDSVAGLTQDSLPADKLCLVGRACFGPSFAATSAVSLVALIGILPLWYRWRSRL
;
A
#
# COMPACT_ATOMS: atom_id res chain seq x y z
N MET A 1 -34.33 -26.70 24.60
CA MET A 1 -34.27 -26.26 23.19
C MET A 1 -34.35 -24.74 23.02
N SER A 2 -35.15 -24.02 23.81
CA SER A 2 -35.28 -22.54 23.76
C SER A 2 -33.97 -21.77 23.99
N ASP A 3 -33.13 -22.21 24.94
CA ASP A 3 -31.94 -21.45 25.35
C ASP A 3 -30.79 -21.57 24.34
N VAL A 4 -30.69 -22.71 23.66
CA VAL A 4 -29.73 -22.93 22.56
C VAL A 4 -30.12 -22.11 21.32
N GLU A 5 -31.41 -22.05 21.00
CA GLU A 5 -31.96 -21.22 19.92
C GLU A 5 -31.75 -19.72 20.21
N ALA A 6 -31.98 -19.30 21.45
CA ALA A 6 -31.75 -17.93 21.90
C ALA A 6 -30.26 -17.56 21.87
N GLY A 7 -29.37 -18.47 22.28
CA GLY A 7 -27.92 -18.32 22.19
C GLY A 7 -27.43 -18.15 20.75
N ARG A 8 -27.92 -18.99 19.82
CA ARG A 8 -27.61 -18.87 18.38
C ARG A 8 -28.08 -17.54 17.79
N ARG A 9 -29.28 -17.08 18.14
CA ARG A 9 -29.80 -15.77 17.69
C ARG A 9 -28.96 -14.61 18.22
N ARG A 10 -28.51 -14.66 19.48
CA ARG A 10 -27.65 -13.63 20.09
C ARG A 10 -26.28 -13.60 19.40
N SER A 11 -25.65 -14.76 19.19
CA SER A 11 -24.38 -14.87 18.47
C SER A 11 -24.48 -14.32 17.04
N ARG A 12 -25.53 -14.71 16.29
CA ARG A 12 -25.75 -14.21 14.92
C ARG A 12 -25.93 -12.69 14.86
N ARG A 13 -26.68 -12.10 15.79
CA ARG A 13 -26.86 -10.64 15.89
C ARG A 13 -25.53 -9.95 16.15
N GLN A 14 -24.71 -10.51 17.04
CA GLN A 14 -23.40 -9.96 17.36
C GLN A 14 -22.43 -10.03 16.16
N THR A 15 -22.43 -11.13 15.41
CA THR A 15 -21.61 -11.25 14.19
C THR A 15 -22.05 -10.25 13.12
N ILE A 16 -23.35 -10.03 12.93
CA ILE A 16 -23.86 -9.02 11.98
C ILE A 16 -23.45 -7.61 12.42
N LEU A 17 -23.58 -7.30 13.71
CA LEU A 17 -23.18 -6.01 14.27
C LEU A 17 -21.67 -5.78 14.08
N ALA A 18 -20.85 -6.78 14.40
CA ALA A 18 -19.40 -6.72 14.19
C ALA A 18 -19.03 -6.56 12.70
N ALA A 19 -19.71 -7.28 11.80
CA ALA A 19 -19.49 -7.16 10.35
C ALA A 19 -19.83 -5.74 9.84
N SER A 20 -20.93 -5.15 10.32
CA SER A 20 -21.31 -3.78 9.97
C SER A 20 -20.29 -2.75 10.48
N ALA A 21 -19.75 -2.95 11.69
CA ALA A 21 -18.70 -2.10 12.24
C ALA A 21 -17.38 -2.24 11.50
N ILE A 22 -16.97 -3.46 11.15
CA ILE A 22 -15.78 -3.72 10.31
C ILE A 22 -15.92 -2.98 8.98
N GLY A 23 -17.06 -3.10 8.32
CA GLY A 23 -17.35 -2.42 7.06
C GLY A 23 -17.31 -0.90 7.20
N ALA A 24 -18.02 -0.34 8.18
CA ALA A 24 -18.08 1.10 8.42
C ALA A 24 -16.70 1.68 8.74
N CYS A 25 -15.97 1.10 9.69
CA CYS A 25 -14.63 1.56 10.05
C CYS A 25 -13.67 1.47 8.86
N SER A 26 -13.72 0.39 8.06
CA SER A 26 -12.83 0.23 6.90
C SER A 26 -13.14 1.24 5.79
N VAL A 27 -14.41 1.46 5.46
CA VAL A 27 -14.83 2.41 4.40
C VAL A 27 -14.49 3.86 4.74
N THR A 28 -14.35 4.21 6.02
CA THR A 28 -14.00 5.58 6.40
C THR A 28 -12.53 5.76 6.79
N ALA A 29 -11.82 4.69 7.19
CA ALA A 29 -10.49 4.81 7.80
C ALA A 29 -9.42 5.45 6.91
N GLY A 30 -9.49 5.37 5.58
CA GLY A 30 -8.47 5.98 4.69
C GLY A 30 -8.72 7.45 4.37
N SER A 31 -9.18 8.22 5.34
CA SER A 31 -9.48 9.66 5.20
C SER A 31 -8.24 10.51 4.89
N ILE A 32 -7.04 10.04 5.24
CA ILE A 32 -5.78 10.73 4.91
C ILE A 32 -5.60 10.85 3.39
N PHE A 33 -6.06 9.87 2.61
CA PHE A 33 -5.93 9.86 1.16
C PHE A 33 -6.83 10.89 0.46
N CYS A 34 -7.72 11.58 1.19
CA CYS A 34 -8.42 12.76 0.72
C CYS A 34 -7.54 14.02 0.75
N PHE A 35 -6.29 13.95 1.21
CA PHE A 35 -5.39 15.11 1.26
C PHE A 35 -5.32 15.92 -0.04
N PRO A 36 -5.19 15.32 -1.25
CA PRO A 36 -5.14 16.08 -2.49
C PRO A 36 -6.36 16.97 -2.74
N LEU A 37 -7.52 16.64 -2.14
CA LEU A 37 -8.76 17.40 -2.28
C LEU A 37 -8.74 18.71 -1.48
N PHE A 38 -8.20 18.70 -0.25
CA PHE A 38 -8.22 19.86 0.65
C PHE A 38 -6.85 20.53 0.83
N ALA A 39 -5.76 19.90 0.40
CA ALA A 39 -4.41 20.45 0.47
C ALA A 39 -4.21 21.78 -0.29
N PRO A 40 -4.81 22.00 -1.48
CA PRO A 40 -4.71 23.31 -2.15
C PRO A 40 -5.33 24.44 -1.33
N ASN A 41 -6.47 24.18 -0.67
CA ASN A 41 -7.13 25.16 0.20
C ASN A 41 -6.28 25.47 1.43
N LEU A 42 -5.74 24.45 2.11
CA LEU A 42 -4.80 24.64 3.23
C LEU A 42 -3.58 25.47 2.80
N THR A 43 -3.02 25.17 1.62
CA THR A 43 -1.86 25.88 1.09
C THR A 43 -2.19 27.34 0.84
N ARG A 44 -3.35 27.61 0.23
CA ARG A 44 -3.86 28.95 -0.02
C ARG A 44 -4.11 29.69 1.29
N ASP A 45 -4.87 29.11 2.21
CA ASP A 45 -5.41 29.80 3.39
C ASP A 45 -4.32 30.07 4.45
N LEU A 46 -3.36 29.15 4.60
CA LEU A 46 -2.22 29.30 5.52
C LEU A 46 -0.99 29.95 4.87
N GLY A 47 -1.01 30.17 3.54
CA GLY A 47 0.13 30.74 2.80
C GLY A 47 1.36 29.83 2.77
N LEU A 48 1.15 28.52 2.63
CA LEU A 48 2.23 27.52 2.70
C LEU A 48 2.98 27.41 1.38
N SER A 49 4.25 27.03 1.47
CA SER A 49 5.01 26.54 0.32
C SER A 49 4.65 25.08 -0.01
N LEU A 50 4.90 24.64 -1.25
CA LEU A 50 4.68 23.24 -1.65
C LEU A 50 5.46 22.25 -0.79
N THR A 51 6.69 22.61 -0.38
CA THR A 51 7.51 21.81 0.54
C THR A 51 6.87 21.70 1.92
N GLN A 52 6.29 22.78 2.44
CA GLN A 52 5.56 22.78 3.70
C GLN A 52 4.28 21.92 3.61
N THR A 53 3.51 22.03 2.53
CA THR A 53 2.32 21.19 2.30
C THR A 53 2.67 19.70 2.18
N ASN A 54 3.77 19.37 1.50
CA ASN A 54 4.26 17.98 1.42
C ASN A 54 4.75 17.45 2.77
N ALA A 55 5.31 18.31 3.63
CA ALA A 55 5.68 17.94 4.99
C ALA A 55 4.44 17.56 5.84
N ILE A 56 3.31 18.26 5.65
CA ILE A 56 2.04 17.89 6.30
C ILE A 56 1.65 16.45 5.91
N TRP A 57 1.63 16.12 4.62
CA TRP A 57 1.37 14.75 4.13
C TRP A 57 2.32 13.73 4.75
N ALA A 58 3.61 14.03 4.80
CA ALA A 58 4.61 13.17 5.43
C ALA A 58 4.28 12.90 6.91
N GLY A 59 3.72 13.87 7.63
CA GLY A 59 3.23 13.71 9.00
C GLY A 59 2.19 12.59 9.15
N ALA A 60 1.17 12.55 8.29
CA ALA A 60 0.16 11.48 8.32
C ALA A 60 0.74 10.11 8.04
N VAL A 61 1.55 9.99 6.99
CA VAL A 61 2.22 8.73 6.62
C VAL A 61 3.11 8.23 7.77
N LEU A 62 3.85 9.15 8.40
CA LEU A 62 4.70 8.83 9.55
C LEU A 62 3.87 8.35 10.74
N GLY A 63 2.76 9.02 11.05
CA GLY A 63 1.84 8.64 12.12
C GLY A 63 1.23 7.26 11.91
N GLU A 64 0.80 6.96 10.68
CA GLU A 64 0.24 5.66 10.31
C GLU A 64 1.28 4.54 10.48
N TYR A 65 2.45 4.68 9.87
CA TYR A 65 3.44 3.61 9.87
C TYR A 65 4.13 3.45 11.21
N ILE A 66 4.58 4.50 11.91
CA ILE A 66 5.27 4.34 13.20
C ILE A 66 4.39 3.65 14.24
N THR A 67 3.08 3.93 14.20
CA THR A 67 2.15 3.39 15.19
C THR A 67 1.57 2.02 14.81
N ALA A 68 1.82 1.51 13.59
CA ALA A 68 1.29 0.23 13.12
C ALA A 68 1.67 -0.96 14.03
N GLY A 69 2.95 -1.11 14.40
CA GLY A 69 3.42 -2.15 15.31
C GLY A 69 2.81 -2.04 16.72
N PRO A 70 2.88 -0.87 17.39
CA PRO A 70 2.23 -0.63 18.67
C PRO A 70 0.72 -0.89 18.70
N TRP A 71 -0.02 -0.40 17.70
CA TRP A 71 -1.47 -0.66 17.60
C TRP A 71 -1.76 -2.13 17.37
N GLY A 72 -0.98 -2.78 16.51
CA GLY A 72 -1.06 -4.22 16.30
C GLY A 72 -0.85 -5.01 17.60
N ALA A 73 0.17 -4.66 18.40
CA ALA A 73 0.42 -5.30 19.68
C ALA A 73 -0.70 -5.05 20.70
N LEU A 74 -1.28 -3.84 20.71
CA LEU A 74 -2.44 -3.54 21.55
C LEU A 74 -3.68 -4.32 21.12
N ALA A 75 -3.89 -4.49 19.81
CA ALA A 75 -5.01 -5.26 19.25
C ALA A 75 -4.92 -6.74 19.65
N ASP A 76 -3.70 -7.28 19.66
CA ASP A 76 -3.43 -8.64 20.08
C ASP A 76 -3.68 -8.82 21.59
N ALA A 77 -3.29 -7.85 22.41
CA ALA A 77 -3.39 -7.93 23.87
C ALA A 77 -4.80 -7.64 24.43
N ARG A 78 -5.49 -6.63 23.91
CA ARG A 78 -6.75 -6.11 24.46
C ARG A 78 -7.94 -6.15 23.48
N GLY A 79 -7.74 -6.74 22.31
CA GLY A 79 -8.78 -6.81 21.27
C GLY A 79 -8.99 -5.49 20.52
N PRO A 80 -10.00 -5.43 19.65
CA PRO A 80 -10.23 -4.30 18.73
C PRO A 80 -10.91 -3.08 19.38
N ARG A 81 -11.61 -3.24 20.51
CA ARG A 81 -12.35 -2.16 21.17
C ARG A 81 -11.49 -0.96 21.61
N PRO A 82 -10.37 -1.11 22.34
CA PRO A 82 -9.54 0.03 22.73
C PRO A 82 -8.95 0.77 21.53
N LEU A 83 -8.68 0.07 20.42
CA LEU A 83 -8.19 0.69 19.20
C LEU A 83 -9.25 1.61 18.58
N CYS A 84 -10.51 1.18 18.53
CA CYS A 84 -11.60 2.05 18.08
C CYS A 84 -11.76 3.29 18.96
N ILE A 85 -11.66 3.16 20.30
CA ILE A 85 -11.72 4.31 21.20
C ILE A 85 -10.56 5.28 20.94
N SER A 86 -9.34 4.77 20.83
CA SER A 86 -8.17 5.56 20.48
C SER A 86 -8.32 6.24 19.11
N ALA A 87 -8.81 5.51 18.10
CA ALA A 87 -9.04 6.04 16.76
C ALA A 87 -10.09 7.16 16.76
N ALA A 88 -11.18 7.01 17.52
CA ALA A 88 -12.19 8.06 17.63
C ALA A 88 -11.62 9.35 18.23
N LEU A 89 -10.79 9.24 19.27
CA LEU A 89 -10.13 10.39 19.89
C LEU A 89 -9.10 11.03 18.95
N LEU A 90 -8.27 10.21 18.30
CA LEU A 90 -7.21 10.68 17.40
C LEU A 90 -7.77 11.35 16.13
N PHE A 91 -8.78 10.75 15.51
CA PHE A 91 -9.46 11.34 14.36
C PHE A 91 -10.23 12.59 14.74
N GLY A 92 -11.03 12.53 15.82
CA GLY A 92 -11.81 13.67 16.29
C GLY A 92 -10.92 14.85 16.62
N ALA A 93 -9.87 14.64 17.44
CA ALA A 93 -8.93 15.70 17.80
C ALA A 93 -8.10 16.18 16.61
N GLY A 94 -7.49 15.27 15.84
CA GLY A 94 -6.62 15.63 14.72
C GLY A 94 -7.33 16.48 13.67
N TYR A 95 -8.49 16.02 13.20
CA TYR A 95 -9.26 16.77 12.20
C TYR A 95 -9.91 18.03 12.75
N ALA A 96 -10.39 18.03 14.00
CA ALA A 96 -10.95 19.25 14.61
C ALA A 96 -9.89 20.34 14.81
N LEU A 97 -8.66 19.95 15.20
CA LEU A 97 -7.54 20.89 15.33
C LEU A 97 -7.12 21.46 13.98
N MET A 98 -7.04 20.62 12.93
CA MET A 98 -6.79 21.10 11.56
C MET A 98 -7.89 22.06 11.09
N ALA A 99 -9.16 21.68 11.25
CA ALA A 99 -10.30 22.52 10.87
C ALA A 99 -10.31 23.86 11.62
N GLY A 100 -10.00 23.84 12.93
CA GLY A 100 -9.95 25.05 13.75
C GLY A 100 -8.85 26.01 13.31
N ALA A 101 -7.64 25.50 13.09
CA ALA A 101 -6.50 26.31 12.67
C ALA A 101 -6.66 26.84 11.22
N ASP A 102 -7.27 26.06 10.32
CA ASP A 102 -7.61 26.53 8.97
C ASP A 102 -8.72 27.60 9.00
N ALA A 103 -9.76 27.41 9.82
CA ALA A 103 -10.81 28.41 10.00
C ALA A 103 -10.29 29.72 10.61
N GLU A 104 -9.33 29.66 11.54
CA GLU A 104 -8.69 30.84 12.12
C GLU A 104 -7.87 31.60 11.06
N ALA A 105 -7.10 30.89 10.24
CA ALA A 105 -6.35 31.47 9.14
C ALA A 105 -7.27 32.14 8.10
N LEU A 106 -8.37 31.47 7.73
CA LEU A 106 -9.36 32.02 6.80
C LEU A 106 -10.02 33.30 7.34
N ARG A 107 -10.39 33.34 8.63
CA ARG A 107 -10.95 34.54 9.28
C ARG A 107 -9.94 35.69 9.31
N ALA A 108 -8.68 35.41 9.62
CA ALA A 108 -7.63 36.41 9.63
C ALA A 108 -7.44 37.06 8.24
N ARG A 109 -7.56 36.26 7.17
CA ARG A 109 -7.50 36.76 5.78
C ARG A 109 -8.72 37.61 5.41
N MET A 110 -9.93 37.16 5.73
CA MET A 110 -11.15 37.92 5.42
C MET A 110 -11.14 39.29 6.09
N ASN A 111 -10.73 39.36 7.36
CA ASN A 111 -10.60 40.62 8.10
C ASN A 111 -9.52 41.55 7.51
N ALA A 112 -8.48 40.99 6.89
CA ALA A 112 -7.43 41.75 6.21
C ALA A 112 -7.88 42.31 4.85
N THR A 113 -8.86 41.71 4.18
CA THR A 113 -9.45 42.25 2.94
C THR A 113 -10.47 43.37 3.17
N GLU A 114 -11.14 43.41 4.33
CA GLU A 114 -12.13 44.45 4.65
C GLU A 114 -11.50 45.74 5.24
N GLY A 115 -10.27 45.67 5.76
CA GLY A 115 -9.51 46.82 6.27
C GLY A 115 -8.31 47.16 5.40
N ALA A 116 -8.21 48.42 4.94
CA ALA A 116 -7.12 48.94 4.13
C ALA A 116 -5.71 48.74 4.78
N ALA A 117 -5.08 47.59 4.53
CA ALA A 117 -3.67 47.30 4.87
C ALA A 117 -2.81 47.12 3.61
N ILE A 118 -3.12 47.88 2.55
CA ILE A 118 -2.56 47.77 1.18
C ILE A 118 -1.01 47.85 1.12
N LEU A 119 -0.31 48.25 2.19
CA LEU A 119 1.17 48.38 2.16
C LEU A 119 1.95 47.49 3.14
N GLN A 120 1.34 47.00 4.23
CA GLN A 120 2.06 46.13 5.19
C GLN A 120 1.99 44.64 4.81
N SER A 121 0.94 44.25 4.07
CA SER A 121 0.67 42.88 3.63
C SER A 121 1.32 42.50 2.30
N ALA A 122 2.04 43.42 1.65
CA ALA A 122 2.56 43.20 0.30
C ALA A 122 3.84 42.34 0.26
N LEU A 123 4.68 42.27 1.31
CA LEU A 123 6.01 41.63 1.18
C LEU A 123 6.59 40.95 2.43
N ALA A 124 5.82 40.74 3.51
CA ALA A 124 6.26 39.87 4.60
C ALA A 124 5.35 38.65 4.66
N ILE A 125 5.56 37.71 3.74
CA ILE A 125 5.35 36.30 4.11
C ILE A 125 6.30 36.10 5.28
N ASP A 126 5.76 36.15 6.49
CA ASP A 126 6.53 35.84 7.68
C ASP A 126 6.78 34.33 7.63
N ASP A 127 7.82 33.94 6.89
CA ASP A 127 8.18 32.54 6.59
C ASP A 127 8.24 31.72 7.89
N THR A 128 8.54 32.38 9.01
CA THR A 128 8.53 31.78 10.34
C THR A 128 7.13 31.36 10.82
N LYS A 129 6.09 32.17 10.57
CA LYS A 129 4.70 31.84 10.91
C LYS A 129 4.13 30.76 9.99
N ALA A 130 4.44 30.83 8.70
CA ALA A 130 4.05 29.79 7.74
C ALA A 130 4.70 28.44 8.10
N ALA A 131 5.98 28.44 8.47
CA ALA A 131 6.68 27.24 8.92
C ALA A 131 6.11 26.68 10.23
N GLN A 132 5.75 27.54 11.19
CA GLN A 132 5.09 27.13 12.43
C GLN A 132 3.70 26.51 12.17
N ALA A 133 2.89 27.15 11.32
CA ALA A 133 1.59 26.64 10.91
C ALA A 133 1.72 25.27 10.21
N ALA A 134 2.70 25.12 9.31
CA ALA A 134 3.00 23.85 8.66
C ALA A 134 3.41 22.77 9.68
N GLY A 135 4.24 23.11 10.66
CA GLY A 135 4.65 22.20 11.73
C GLY A 135 3.48 21.74 12.61
N LEU A 136 2.57 22.65 12.97
CA LEU A 136 1.35 22.32 13.71
C LEU A 136 0.42 21.42 12.89
N MET A 137 0.18 21.76 11.62
CA MET A 137 -0.62 20.95 10.70
C MET A 137 -0.04 19.56 10.49
N MET A 138 1.30 19.45 10.36
CA MET A 138 1.99 18.17 10.30
C MET A 138 1.75 17.35 11.58
N GLY A 139 1.85 17.98 12.75
CA GLY A 139 1.57 17.33 14.03
C GLY A 139 0.13 16.85 14.16
N TYR A 140 -0.85 17.65 13.74
CA TYR A 140 -2.26 17.26 13.74
C TYR A 140 -2.54 16.12 12.77
N PHE A 141 -1.95 16.17 11.57
CA PHE A 141 -2.16 15.13 10.57
C PHE A 141 -1.41 13.83 10.93
N LEU A 142 -0.32 13.91 11.70
CA LEU A 142 0.31 12.75 12.34
C LEU A 142 -0.65 12.04 13.31
N LEU A 143 -1.42 12.78 14.11
CA LEU A 143 -2.46 12.19 14.98
C LEU A 143 -3.53 11.49 14.15
N VAL A 144 -3.98 12.10 13.06
CA VAL A 144 -4.92 11.48 12.12
C VAL A 144 -4.34 10.18 11.56
N GLY A 145 -3.10 10.19 11.09
CA GLY A 145 -2.40 8.98 10.60
C GLY A 145 -2.34 7.87 11.66
N ALA A 146 -2.05 8.21 12.92
CA ALA A 146 -2.10 7.24 14.01
C ALA A 146 -3.52 6.68 14.25
N GLY A 147 -4.56 7.51 14.06
CA GLY A 147 -5.96 7.09 14.08
C GLY A 147 -6.32 6.12 12.94
N VAL A 148 -5.77 6.34 11.74
CA VAL A 148 -5.91 5.43 10.59
C VAL A 148 -5.41 4.04 10.94
N ALA A 149 -4.18 3.94 11.42
CA ALA A 149 -3.60 2.66 11.84
C ALA A 149 -4.44 1.98 12.92
N ALA A 150 -4.87 2.71 13.97
CA ALA A 150 -5.72 2.16 15.02
C ALA A 150 -7.05 1.59 14.48
N SER A 151 -7.78 2.34 13.65
CA SER A 151 -9.06 1.89 13.06
C SER A 151 -8.88 0.70 12.13
N PHE A 152 -7.81 0.71 11.33
CA PHE A 152 -7.48 -0.36 10.40
C PHE A 152 -7.15 -1.67 11.13
N PHE A 153 -6.26 -1.64 12.12
CA PHE A 153 -5.92 -2.82 12.93
C PHE A 153 -7.10 -3.32 13.76
N ALA A 154 -7.99 -2.45 14.25
CA ALA A 154 -9.23 -2.87 14.90
C ALA A 154 -10.11 -3.70 13.96
N SER A 155 -10.28 -3.23 12.72
CA SER A 155 -11.10 -3.90 11.70
C SER A 155 -10.50 -5.23 11.27
N LEU A 156 -9.20 -5.29 11.01
CA LEU A 156 -8.50 -6.55 10.70
C LEU A 156 -8.58 -7.56 11.85
N ARG A 157 -8.36 -7.09 13.09
CA ARG A 157 -8.39 -7.94 14.27
C ARG A 157 -9.77 -8.52 14.49
N ALA A 158 -10.81 -7.71 14.36
CA ALA A 158 -12.18 -8.19 14.46
C ALA A 158 -12.49 -9.19 13.33
N ALA A 159 -12.17 -8.86 12.07
CA ALA A 159 -12.52 -9.69 10.93
C ALA A 159 -11.91 -11.10 11.00
N THR A 160 -10.62 -11.21 11.33
CA THR A 160 -9.96 -12.52 11.47
C THR A 160 -10.56 -13.40 12.56
N HIS A 161 -11.14 -12.81 13.60
CA HIS A 161 -11.76 -13.55 14.71
C HIS A 161 -13.20 -13.93 14.44
N TYR A 162 -13.99 -13.03 13.85
CA TYR A 162 -15.39 -13.32 13.53
C TYR A 162 -15.54 -14.26 12.34
N PHE A 163 -14.53 -14.32 11.45
CA PHE A 163 -14.56 -15.13 10.22
C PHE A 163 -13.32 -16.04 10.08
N PRO A 164 -13.09 -16.98 11.02
CA PRO A 164 -11.88 -17.81 11.02
C PRO A 164 -11.83 -18.84 9.87
N SER A 165 -12.98 -19.19 9.28
CA SER A 165 -13.06 -20.19 8.20
C SER A 165 -12.41 -19.75 6.89
N HIS A 166 -12.31 -18.44 6.66
CA HIS A 166 -11.75 -17.86 5.43
C HIS A 166 -10.77 -16.74 5.82
N PRO A 167 -9.58 -17.09 6.33
CA PRO A 167 -8.66 -16.13 6.93
C PRO A 167 -8.14 -15.10 5.93
N SER A 168 -7.88 -15.48 4.67
CA SER A 168 -7.39 -14.55 3.65
C SER A 168 -8.49 -13.58 3.20
N LEU A 169 -9.72 -14.06 3.02
CA LEU A 169 -10.88 -13.22 2.68
C LEU A 169 -11.25 -12.27 3.82
N ALA A 170 -11.18 -12.74 5.06
CA ALA A 170 -11.42 -11.93 6.26
C ALA A 170 -10.44 -10.74 6.39
N LEU A 171 -9.21 -10.88 5.90
CA LEU A 171 -8.24 -9.78 5.80
C LEU A 171 -8.46 -8.92 4.55
N SER A 172 -8.78 -9.56 3.42
CA SER A 172 -8.93 -8.90 2.12
C SER A 172 -10.10 -7.92 2.09
N ILE A 173 -11.26 -8.27 2.64
CA ILE A 173 -12.46 -7.41 2.58
C ILE A 173 -12.23 -6.06 3.30
N PRO A 174 -11.83 -6.03 4.59
CA PRO A 174 -11.53 -4.76 5.27
C PRO A 174 -10.42 -3.97 4.57
N SER A 175 -9.38 -4.66 4.09
CA SER A 175 -8.27 -4.04 3.37
C SER A 175 -8.72 -3.41 2.03
N THR A 176 -9.65 -4.04 1.33
CA THR A 176 -10.23 -3.51 0.08
C THR A 176 -11.11 -2.29 0.35
N LEU A 177 -11.97 -2.36 1.37
CA LEU A 177 -12.82 -1.24 1.78
C LEU A 177 -11.98 -0.03 2.23
N PHE A 178 -10.87 -0.29 2.92
CA PHE A 178 -9.89 0.74 3.26
C PHE A 178 -9.32 1.43 2.02
N SER A 179 -8.95 0.69 0.98
CA SER A 179 -8.46 1.29 -0.28
C SER A 179 -9.53 2.08 -1.05
N LEU A 180 -10.80 1.71 -0.93
CA LEU A 180 -11.91 2.42 -1.56
C LEU A 180 -12.41 3.64 -0.76
N SER A 181 -11.95 3.79 0.48
CA SER A 181 -12.43 4.83 1.40
C SER A 181 -12.26 6.25 0.85
N SER A 182 -11.13 6.54 0.21
CA SER A 182 -10.84 7.87 -0.34
C SER A 182 -11.82 8.26 -1.44
N LEU A 183 -12.21 7.32 -2.30
CA LEU A 183 -13.21 7.53 -3.34
C LEU A 183 -14.56 7.81 -2.70
N PHE A 184 -14.98 6.99 -1.73
CA PHE A 184 -16.24 7.17 -1.00
C PHE A 184 -16.30 8.54 -0.31
N LEU A 185 -15.25 8.92 0.43
CA LEU A 185 -15.19 10.19 1.15
C LEU A 185 -15.10 11.40 0.21
N THR A 186 -14.44 11.26 -0.95
CA THR A 186 -14.41 12.32 -1.97
C THR A 186 -15.79 12.58 -2.56
N GLN A 187 -16.61 11.54 -2.77
CA GLN A 187 -18.01 11.72 -3.19
C GLN A 187 -18.84 12.49 -2.13
N LEU A 188 -18.53 12.33 -0.85
CA LEU A 188 -19.20 13.09 0.22
C LEU A 188 -18.77 14.56 0.22
N ALA A 189 -17.53 14.87 -0.17
CA ALA A 189 -17.04 16.24 -0.27
C ALA A 189 -17.74 17.05 -1.37
N ASP A 190 -18.28 16.37 -2.39
CA ASP A 190 -19.02 17.01 -3.47
C ASP A 190 -20.41 17.52 -3.07
N LEU A 191 -20.88 17.19 -1.86
CA LEU A 191 -22.16 17.63 -1.34
C LEU A 191 -22.22 19.17 -1.19
N PRO A 192 -23.38 19.80 -1.43
CA PRO A 192 -23.53 21.26 -1.34
C PRO A 192 -23.16 21.82 0.03
N ALA A 193 -23.27 21.02 1.10
CA ALA A 193 -22.95 21.43 2.46
C ALA A 193 -21.46 21.79 2.68
N PHE A 194 -20.57 21.32 1.80
CA PHE A 194 -19.12 21.56 1.91
C PHE A 194 -18.60 22.53 0.86
N LYS A 195 -19.45 23.02 -0.04
CA LYS A 195 -19.07 23.98 -1.08
C LYS A 195 -19.44 25.39 -0.63
N ASP A 196 -18.53 26.33 -0.85
CA ASP A 196 -18.78 27.73 -0.59
C ASP A 196 -19.82 28.28 -1.58
N ALA A 197 -20.81 29.01 -1.08
CA ALA A 197 -21.95 29.49 -1.85
C ALA A 197 -21.56 30.57 -2.88
N SER A 198 -20.46 31.28 -2.65
CA SER A 198 -19.95 32.32 -3.54
C SER A 198 -19.01 31.81 -4.63
N THR A 199 -18.09 30.90 -4.29
CA THR A 199 -17.01 30.46 -5.18
C THR A 199 -17.25 29.08 -5.80
N GLY A 200 -18.12 28.26 -5.21
CA GLY A 200 -18.29 26.85 -5.58
C GLY A 200 -17.12 25.96 -5.17
N ASP A 201 -16.09 26.53 -4.53
CA ASP A 201 -14.91 25.82 -4.03
C ASP A 201 -15.21 25.06 -2.75
N LEU A 202 -14.43 24.02 -2.46
CA LEU A 202 -14.55 23.25 -1.22
C LEU A 202 -14.13 24.09 -0.01
N SER A 203 -14.99 24.20 1.00
CA SER A 203 -14.66 24.73 2.31
C SER A 203 -13.88 23.70 3.14
N ALA A 204 -12.54 23.83 3.14
CA ALA A 204 -11.66 22.91 3.85
C ALA A 204 -11.98 22.76 5.35
N PRO A 205 -12.25 23.85 6.12
CA PRO A 205 -12.55 23.70 7.55
C PRO A 205 -13.82 22.88 7.82
N SER A 206 -14.88 23.10 7.05
CA SER A 206 -16.15 22.38 7.19
C SER A 206 -16.00 20.91 6.85
N PHE A 207 -15.27 20.60 5.77
CA PHE A 207 -15.03 19.22 5.36
C PHE A 207 -14.12 18.47 6.33
N LEU A 208 -13.05 19.12 6.82
CA LEU A 208 -12.17 18.55 7.86
C LEU A 208 -12.95 18.29 9.16
N GLY A 209 -13.77 19.25 9.61
CA GLY A 209 -14.62 19.07 10.79
C GLY A 209 -15.61 17.91 10.62
N PHE A 210 -16.21 17.78 9.43
CA PHE A 210 -17.06 16.64 9.10
C PHE A 210 -16.31 15.31 9.13
N LEU A 211 -15.11 15.22 8.56
CA LEU A 211 -14.29 14.01 8.62
C LEU A 211 -13.99 13.61 10.07
N GLY A 212 -13.61 14.57 10.92
CA GLY A 212 -13.37 14.35 12.34
C GLY A 212 -14.61 13.78 13.06
N ALA A 213 -15.78 14.39 12.84
CA ALA A 213 -17.03 13.95 13.44
C ALA A 213 -17.47 12.56 12.94
N LEU A 214 -17.44 12.34 11.61
CA LEU A 214 -17.81 11.07 10.98
C LEU A 214 -16.94 9.93 11.53
N LEU A 215 -15.61 10.11 11.52
CA LEU A 215 -14.68 9.09 11.95
C LEU A 215 -14.76 8.81 13.44
N ALA A 216 -14.98 9.84 14.26
CA ALA A 216 -15.24 9.66 15.69
C ALA A 216 -16.50 8.83 15.93
N VAL A 217 -17.62 9.17 15.28
CA VAL A 217 -18.89 8.45 15.42
C VAL A 217 -18.78 7.00 14.96
N VAL A 218 -18.18 6.76 13.78
CA VAL A 218 -18.00 5.41 13.24
C VAL A 218 -17.12 4.55 14.15
N ASN A 219 -16.05 5.10 14.71
CA ASN A 219 -15.18 4.35 15.61
C ASN A 219 -15.81 4.16 16.99
N VAL A 220 -16.58 5.12 17.50
CA VAL A 220 -17.38 4.91 18.73
C VAL A 220 -18.39 3.77 18.52
N PHE A 221 -19.10 3.76 17.39
CA PHE A 221 -19.96 2.63 17.00
C PHE A 221 -19.18 1.32 16.93
N GLY A 222 -17.98 1.31 16.34
CA GLY A 222 -17.10 0.14 16.33
C GLY A 222 -16.73 -0.35 17.73
N ALA A 223 -16.40 0.56 18.65
CA ALA A 223 -16.09 0.22 20.03
C ALA A 223 -17.28 -0.46 20.75
N PHE A 224 -18.51 -0.01 20.48
CA PHE A 224 -19.73 -0.64 20.99
C PHE A 224 -19.98 -2.02 20.35
N ALA A 225 -19.87 -2.10 19.02
CA ALA A 225 -20.08 -3.33 18.26
C ALA A 225 -19.10 -4.45 18.66
N PHE A 226 -17.85 -4.08 18.97
CA PHE A 226 -16.83 -5.01 19.43
C PHE A 226 -16.89 -5.30 20.94
N GLY A 227 -17.88 -4.77 21.66
CA GLY A 227 -18.02 -4.98 23.10
C GLY A 227 -18.14 -6.45 23.52
N GLY A 228 -18.74 -7.30 22.69
CA GLY A 228 -18.84 -8.74 22.96
C GLY A 228 -17.68 -9.59 22.43
N TYR A 229 -16.60 -8.97 21.92
CA TYR A 229 -15.47 -9.66 21.30
C TYR A 229 -14.89 -10.77 22.19
N HIS A 230 -14.61 -10.49 23.47
CA HIS A 230 -14.03 -11.49 24.37
C HIS A 230 -14.91 -12.72 24.57
N GLY A 231 -16.24 -12.55 24.58
CA GLY A 231 -17.18 -13.67 24.72
C GLY A 231 -17.19 -14.59 23.51
N VAL A 232 -17.01 -14.04 22.30
CA VAL A 232 -16.91 -14.86 21.07
C VAL A 232 -15.58 -15.61 21.04
N VAL A 233 -14.48 -14.95 21.40
CA VAL A 233 -13.16 -15.58 21.45
C VAL A 233 -13.11 -16.72 22.48
N SER A 234 -13.74 -16.56 23.64
CA SER A 234 -13.79 -17.64 24.65
C SER A 234 -14.61 -18.83 24.16
N GLN A 235 -15.77 -18.59 23.54
CA GLN A 235 -16.61 -19.65 22.99
C GLN A 235 -15.90 -20.45 21.90
N GLN A 236 -15.17 -19.76 21.01
CA GLN A 236 -14.44 -20.42 19.95
C GLN A 236 -13.28 -21.29 20.48
N LYS A 237 -12.54 -20.81 21.49
CA LYS A 237 -11.49 -21.61 22.15
C LYS A 237 -12.05 -22.85 22.85
N GLU A 238 -13.22 -22.72 23.48
CA GLU A 238 -13.90 -23.83 24.12
C GLU A 238 -14.37 -24.87 23.09
N GLU A 239 -14.91 -24.41 21.96
CA GLU A 239 -15.32 -25.28 20.85
C GLU A 239 -14.11 -25.97 20.18
N GLU A 240 -13.02 -25.25 19.96
CA GLU A 240 -11.75 -25.82 19.47
C GLU A 240 -11.17 -26.86 20.43
N ALA A 241 -11.16 -26.58 21.73
CA ALA A 241 -10.71 -27.52 22.75
C ALA A 241 -11.60 -28.77 22.81
N ARG A 242 -12.92 -28.59 22.71
CA ARG A 242 -13.88 -29.70 22.65
C ARG A 242 -13.64 -30.58 21.43
N GLN A 243 -13.47 -29.97 20.24
CA GLN A 243 -13.17 -30.72 19.02
C GLN A 243 -11.81 -31.43 19.09
N ALA A 244 -10.80 -30.85 19.74
CA ALA A 244 -9.51 -31.50 19.93
C ALA A 244 -9.63 -32.75 20.82
N ILE A 245 -10.43 -32.68 21.89
CA ILE A 245 -10.73 -33.82 22.75
C ILE A 245 -11.49 -34.91 21.97
N GLU A 246 -12.51 -34.53 21.20
CA GLU A 246 -13.30 -35.46 20.37
C GLU A 246 -12.43 -36.16 19.29
N ARG A 247 -11.46 -35.45 18.69
CA ARG A 247 -10.49 -36.05 17.75
C ARG A 247 -9.52 -36.99 18.45
N ALA A 248 -9.05 -36.63 19.64
CA ALA A 248 -8.16 -37.48 20.44
C ALA A 248 -8.87 -38.78 20.85
N SER A 249 -10.13 -38.70 21.31
CA SER A 249 -10.92 -39.88 21.65
C SER A 249 -11.19 -40.76 20.42
N ALA A 250 -11.53 -40.17 19.26
CA ALA A 250 -11.75 -40.92 18.03
C ALA A 250 -10.48 -41.66 17.53
N SER A 251 -9.29 -41.06 17.72
CA SER A 251 -8.02 -41.73 17.39
C SER A 251 -7.69 -42.90 18.33
N GLN A 252 -8.16 -42.83 19.58
CA GLN A 252 -7.94 -43.88 20.58
C GLN A 252 -8.89 -45.08 20.36
N GLU A 253 -10.14 -44.85 19.96
CA GLU A 253 -11.08 -45.91 19.58
C GLU A 253 -10.64 -46.68 18.31
N SER A 254 -10.09 -45.97 17.31
CA SER A 254 -9.52 -46.60 16.11
C SER A 254 -8.33 -47.52 16.40
N SER A 255 -7.63 -47.31 17.51
CA SER A 255 -6.46 -48.12 17.91
C SER A 255 -6.87 -49.42 18.61
N HIS A 256 -8.04 -49.45 19.25
CA HIS A 256 -8.56 -50.63 19.95
C HIS A 256 -9.21 -51.67 19.01
N GLN A 257 -9.59 -51.30 17.78
CA GLN A 257 -10.20 -52.23 16.82
C GLN A 257 -9.20 -53.00 15.93
N THR A 258 -7.91 -52.62 15.91
CA THR A 258 -6.85 -53.32 15.13
C THR A 258 -6.01 -54.30 15.95
N GLY A 259 -6.41 -54.64 17.17
CA GLY A 259 -5.81 -55.72 17.94
C GLY A 259 -6.27 -57.08 17.43
N HIS A 260 -5.51 -57.67 16.50
CA HIS A 260 -5.66 -59.07 16.09
C HIS A 260 -5.59 -59.98 17.32
N ALA A 261 -6.66 -60.76 17.55
CA ALA A 261 -6.64 -61.90 18.46
C ALA A 261 -5.66 -62.96 17.92
N LEU A 262 -4.64 -63.29 18.70
CA LEU A 262 -3.75 -64.44 18.46
C LEU A 262 -4.39 -65.72 19.01
N PRO A 263 -4.49 -66.81 18.24
CA PRO A 263 -4.91 -68.11 18.74
C PRO A 263 -3.71 -68.96 19.17
N GLY A 264 -3.78 -69.52 20.39
CA GLY A 264 -3.15 -70.81 20.77
C GLY A 264 -1.78 -70.77 21.45
N SER A 265 -1.74 -71.11 22.74
CA SER A 265 -1.09 -72.34 23.23
C SER A 265 -1.38 -72.57 24.73
N GLU A 266 -1.92 -73.76 24.99
CA GLU A 266 -2.08 -74.57 26.22
C GLU A 266 -0.91 -74.49 27.23
N THR A 267 -0.95 -74.78 28.56
CA THR A 267 -1.78 -75.61 29.49
C THR A 267 -1.37 -75.29 30.97
N VAL A 268 -2.31 -75.06 31.93
CA VAL A 268 -2.69 -75.88 33.14
C VAL A 268 -1.88 -75.63 34.46
N PRO A 269 -2.43 -75.77 35.71
CA PRO A 269 -3.80 -75.65 36.25
C PRO A 269 -3.96 -74.77 37.54
N ALA A 270 -5.20 -74.73 38.02
CA ALA A 270 -5.81 -74.05 39.16
C ALA A 270 -5.20 -74.27 40.57
N GLY A 271 -5.42 -73.28 41.46
CA GLY A 271 -5.38 -73.46 42.92
C GLY A 271 -5.53 -72.17 43.75
N ILE A 272 -6.74 -71.96 44.31
CA ILE A 272 -7.04 -71.40 45.65
C ILE A 272 -6.64 -69.93 45.98
N ALA A 273 -7.63 -69.10 46.31
CA ALA A 273 -7.51 -67.82 47.05
C ALA A 273 -7.76 -68.05 48.56
N PRO A 274 -7.71 -67.08 49.52
CA PRO A 274 -7.26 -65.65 49.56
C PRO A 274 -6.45 -65.38 50.89
N PRO A 275 -6.50 -64.25 51.66
CA PRO A 275 -6.64 -62.78 51.43
C PRO A 275 -5.53 -61.91 52.15
N THR A 276 -5.74 -60.57 52.20
CA THR A 276 -5.18 -59.54 53.13
C THR A 276 -3.74 -59.03 52.86
N SER A 277 -3.40 -57.73 52.89
CA SER A 277 -3.84 -56.58 53.72
C SER A 277 -3.60 -55.20 53.05
N LEU A 278 -4.34 -54.18 53.54
CA LEU A 278 -4.35 -52.75 53.19
C LEU A 278 -3.06 -51.98 53.67
N PRO A 279 -3.08 -50.63 53.75
CA PRO A 279 -2.44 -49.64 52.86
C PRO A 279 -1.25 -48.92 53.55
N VAL A 280 -0.57 -47.97 52.90
CA VAL A 280 0.01 -46.72 53.50
C VAL A 280 0.82 -45.94 52.44
N PRO A 281 0.90 -44.59 52.53
CA PRO A 281 1.10 -43.68 51.40
C PRO A 281 2.49 -43.01 51.40
N GLU A 282 2.98 -42.56 50.24
CA GLU A 282 4.00 -41.49 50.20
C GLU A 282 4.14 -40.83 48.82
N GLN A 283 3.88 -39.52 48.76
CA GLN A 283 4.48 -38.54 47.84
C GLN A 283 5.66 -37.87 48.58
N PRO A 284 6.49 -37.00 47.95
CA PRO A 284 7.18 -37.04 46.66
C PRO A 284 8.70 -36.69 46.83
N SER A 285 9.57 -36.95 45.84
CA SER A 285 10.80 -36.13 45.66
C SER A 285 11.43 -36.27 44.28
N GLU A 286 11.84 -35.12 43.74
CA GLU A 286 12.56 -34.88 42.49
C GLU A 286 14.05 -35.30 42.54
N ALA A 287 14.64 -35.37 41.33
CA ALA A 287 16.06 -35.39 40.95
C ALA A 287 16.65 -36.75 40.49
N THR A 288 16.50 -36.99 39.17
CA THR A 288 17.33 -37.72 38.18
C THR A 288 18.86 -37.78 38.43
N PRO A 289 19.68 -38.55 37.67
CA PRO A 289 19.41 -39.71 36.76
C PRO A 289 20.44 -40.86 36.91
N LEU A 290 20.16 -42.09 36.45
CA LEU A 290 21.21 -43.06 36.10
C LEU A 290 20.68 -44.22 35.24
N LEU A 291 20.73 -44.05 33.92
CA LEU A 291 21.36 -44.97 32.95
C LEU A 291 20.87 -44.66 31.53
N ARG A 292 21.84 -44.35 30.68
CA ARG A 292 21.73 -44.22 29.22
C ARG A 292 22.08 -45.59 28.65
N GLY A 293 21.23 -46.11 27.78
CA GLY A 293 21.42 -47.36 27.03
C GLY A 293 20.48 -47.34 25.83
N ASP A 294 21.04 -47.18 24.64
CA ASP A 294 20.37 -46.68 23.45
C ASP A 294 19.45 -47.68 22.72
N VAL A 295 18.55 -47.09 21.91
CA VAL A 295 17.85 -47.59 20.71
C VAL A 295 16.67 -48.56 20.93
N GLU A 296 15.43 -48.09 20.78
CA GLU A 296 14.63 -48.23 19.54
C GLU A 296 13.22 -47.60 19.66
N SER A 297 12.97 -46.54 18.88
CA SER A 297 11.66 -46.09 18.37
C SER A 297 10.45 -45.99 19.33
N ASP A 298 10.42 -44.96 20.19
CA ASP A 298 9.15 -44.41 20.68
C ASP A 298 8.49 -43.55 19.58
N ARG A 299 7.63 -44.19 18.78
CA ARG A 299 6.91 -43.58 17.65
C ARG A 299 5.59 -42.89 18.03
N ASN A 300 5.19 -42.86 19.29
CA ASN A 300 3.84 -42.46 19.70
C ASN A 300 3.79 -41.43 20.83
N ALA A 301 4.59 -40.36 20.74
CA ALA A 301 4.23 -39.10 21.40
C ALA A 301 3.18 -38.37 20.52
N PRO A 302 2.09 -37.81 21.09
CA PRO A 302 1.08 -37.10 20.31
C PRO A 302 1.75 -36.00 19.49
N ALA A 303 1.57 -36.06 18.17
CA ALA A 303 2.16 -35.12 17.23
C ALA A 303 1.67 -33.70 17.56
N MET A 304 2.56 -32.90 18.16
CA MET A 304 2.51 -31.45 18.08
C MET A 304 2.26 -31.07 16.61
N PRO A 305 1.38 -30.09 16.30
CA PRO A 305 1.17 -29.66 14.91
C PRO A 305 2.52 -29.32 14.31
N ALA A 306 2.88 -30.02 13.22
CA ALA A 306 4.19 -29.96 12.61
C ALA A 306 4.61 -28.49 12.42
N THR A 307 5.56 -28.04 13.22
CA THR A 307 6.04 -26.65 13.17
C THR A 307 6.52 -26.35 11.77
N LEU A 308 6.01 -25.26 11.17
CA LEU A 308 6.41 -24.84 9.85
C LEU A 308 7.93 -24.58 9.85
N PRO A 309 8.71 -25.23 8.98
CA PRO A 309 10.15 -25.02 8.95
C PRO A 309 10.44 -23.54 8.63
N LEU A 310 11.47 -22.97 9.27
CA LEU A 310 11.85 -21.54 9.24
C LEU A 310 10.98 -20.59 10.08
N VAL A 311 9.90 -21.07 10.69
CA VAL A 311 9.15 -20.33 11.71
C VAL A 311 9.78 -20.60 13.08
N SER A 312 9.98 -19.56 13.88
CA SER A 312 10.43 -19.74 15.27
C SER A 312 9.30 -20.29 16.13
N SER A 313 9.55 -21.37 16.86
CA SER A 313 8.57 -21.97 17.80
C SER A 313 8.32 -21.12 19.06
N SER A 314 9.09 -20.05 19.28
CA SER A 314 8.93 -19.17 20.43
C SER A 314 7.94 -18.03 20.13
N PRO A 315 7.01 -17.70 21.06
CA PRO A 315 6.07 -16.58 20.89
C PRO A 315 6.73 -15.19 21.03
N SER A 316 8.03 -15.15 21.40
CA SER A 316 8.76 -13.91 21.63
C SER A 316 8.96 -13.10 20.34
N PHE A 317 8.78 -11.78 20.43
CA PHE A 317 9.01 -10.85 19.33
C PHE A 317 10.45 -10.90 18.81
N ARG A 318 11.42 -11.13 19.70
CA ARG A 318 12.84 -11.28 19.31
C ARG A 318 13.06 -12.54 18.46
N ALA A 319 12.30 -13.60 18.72
CA ALA A 319 12.36 -14.84 17.97
C ALA A 319 11.74 -14.65 16.56
N TYR A 320 10.66 -13.88 16.48
CA TYR A 320 10.06 -13.44 15.22
C TYR A 320 11.06 -12.69 14.33
N LEU A 321 11.72 -11.65 14.85
CA LEU A 321 12.69 -10.85 14.09
C LEU A 321 13.95 -11.63 13.67
N ARG A 322 14.28 -12.73 14.35
CA ARG A 322 15.40 -13.61 13.98
C ARG A 322 15.02 -14.69 12.97
N SER A 323 13.74 -14.85 12.66
CA SER A 323 13.30 -15.83 11.67
C SER A 323 13.78 -15.44 10.27
N PRO A 324 14.39 -16.36 9.51
CA PRO A 324 14.71 -16.10 8.10
C PRO A 324 13.45 -15.84 7.24
N ALA A 325 12.33 -16.47 7.58
CA ALA A 325 11.05 -16.28 6.88
C ALA A 325 10.54 -14.84 6.99
N PHE A 326 10.75 -14.20 8.16
CA PHE A 326 10.46 -12.79 8.35
C PHE A 326 11.24 -11.93 7.34
N TRP A 327 12.56 -12.07 7.25
CA TRP A 327 13.38 -11.24 6.37
C TRP A 327 13.09 -11.46 4.88
N SER A 328 12.80 -12.69 4.44
CA SER A 328 12.38 -12.94 3.06
C SER A 328 11.06 -12.23 2.72
N LEU A 329 10.06 -12.27 3.61
CA LEU A 329 8.79 -11.57 3.42
C LEU A 329 8.94 -10.05 3.52
N THR A 330 9.78 -9.57 4.43
CA THR A 330 10.11 -8.15 4.59
C THR A 330 10.79 -7.58 3.35
N LEU A 331 11.74 -8.31 2.76
CA LEU A 331 12.39 -7.90 1.51
C LEU A 331 11.40 -7.87 0.34
N LEU A 332 10.48 -8.84 0.29
CA LEU A 332 9.41 -8.87 -0.70
C LEU A 332 8.49 -7.64 -0.57
N LEU A 333 8.04 -7.34 0.66
CA LEU A 333 7.21 -6.17 0.94
C LEU A 333 7.92 -4.87 0.62
N PHE A 334 9.20 -4.73 0.99
CA PHE A 334 10.04 -3.56 0.69
C PHE A 334 10.10 -3.30 -0.82
N ALA A 335 10.43 -4.32 -1.61
CA ALA A 335 10.57 -4.18 -3.06
C ALA A 335 9.23 -3.88 -3.73
N ALA A 336 8.18 -4.59 -3.31
CA ALA A 336 6.85 -4.47 -3.87
C ALA A 336 6.17 -3.15 -3.56
N ALA A 337 6.04 -2.83 -2.26
CA ALA A 337 5.39 -1.61 -1.82
C ALA A 337 6.19 -0.40 -2.28
N GLY A 338 7.52 -0.47 -2.17
CA GLY A 338 8.41 0.58 -2.63
C GLY A 338 8.29 0.88 -4.12
N GLY A 339 8.39 -0.13 -4.99
CA GLY A 339 8.27 0.07 -6.43
C GLY A 339 6.87 0.52 -6.86
N ALA A 340 5.81 0.00 -6.24
CA ALA A 340 4.44 0.39 -6.55
C ALA A 340 4.10 1.80 -6.05
N GLU A 341 4.54 2.17 -4.85
CA GLU A 341 4.34 3.51 -4.30
C GLU A 341 5.18 4.57 -5.03
N MET A 342 6.36 4.21 -5.53
CA MET A 342 7.09 5.04 -6.48
C MET A 342 6.25 5.35 -7.72
N VAL A 343 5.58 4.35 -8.32
CA VAL A 343 4.68 4.57 -9.47
C VAL A 343 3.51 5.49 -9.09
N MET A 344 2.88 5.26 -7.93
CA MET A 344 1.75 6.07 -7.47
C MET A 344 2.14 7.53 -7.19
N SER A 345 3.32 7.77 -6.60
CA SER A 345 3.80 9.12 -6.28
C SER A 345 4.30 9.88 -7.51
N SER A 346 4.78 9.18 -8.54
CA SER A 346 5.40 9.78 -9.73
C SER A 346 4.56 9.73 -11.01
N VAL A 347 3.35 9.17 -10.98
CA VAL A 347 2.50 9.01 -12.19
C VAL A 347 2.26 10.32 -12.93
N GLY A 348 2.10 11.44 -12.20
CA GLY A 348 1.94 12.76 -12.81
C GLY A 348 3.17 13.18 -13.61
N SER A 349 4.36 13.07 -13.02
CA SER A 349 5.63 13.39 -13.69
C SER A 349 5.88 12.50 -14.91
N MET A 350 5.49 11.21 -14.84
CA MET A 350 5.57 10.30 -15.99
C MET A 350 4.65 10.71 -17.14
N VAL A 351 3.42 11.14 -16.83
CA VAL A 351 2.48 11.66 -17.84
C VAL A 351 3.07 12.89 -18.54
N VAL A 352 3.56 13.87 -17.78
CA VAL A 352 4.18 15.08 -18.34
C VAL A 352 5.36 14.72 -19.23
N SER A 353 6.25 13.85 -18.74
CA SER A 353 7.45 13.47 -19.49
C SER A 353 7.13 12.77 -20.81
N LEU A 354 6.09 11.93 -20.85
CA LEU A 354 5.66 11.23 -22.06
C LEU A 354 4.85 12.12 -23.01
N LEU A 355 4.01 13.02 -22.50
CA LEU A 355 3.25 13.97 -23.31
C LEU A 355 4.16 15.02 -23.94
N ALA A 356 5.19 15.49 -23.23
CA ALA A 356 6.13 16.48 -23.73
C ALA A 356 6.88 16.02 -24.99
N VAL A 357 7.10 14.71 -25.15
CA VAL A 357 7.74 14.14 -26.36
C VAL A 357 6.80 14.17 -27.57
N HIS A 358 5.49 14.18 -27.36
CA HIS A 358 4.49 14.05 -28.43
C HIS A 358 3.66 15.32 -28.67
N ALA A 359 3.80 16.35 -27.82
CA ALA A 359 3.01 17.57 -27.90
C ALA A 359 3.56 18.53 -28.97
N THR A 360 2.71 18.95 -29.91
CA THR A 360 3.01 19.98 -30.90
C THR A 360 2.60 21.40 -30.46
N ASP A 361 1.71 21.53 -29.48
CA ASP A 361 1.18 22.81 -28.95
C ASP A 361 1.16 22.85 -27.41
N ALA A 362 1.73 23.89 -26.81
CA ALA A 362 1.94 24.01 -25.36
C ALA A 362 0.66 24.26 -24.53
N SER A 363 -0.37 24.87 -25.11
CA SER A 363 -1.58 25.30 -24.39
C SER A 363 -2.63 24.19 -24.18
N GLN A 364 -2.54 23.08 -24.92
CA GLN A 364 -3.41 21.91 -24.75
C GLN A 364 -2.90 20.93 -23.67
N ILE A 365 -1.62 21.00 -23.32
CA ILE A 365 -0.94 20.05 -22.42
C ILE A 365 -1.59 20.02 -21.04
N GLY A 366 -1.87 21.18 -20.42
CA GLY A 366 -2.32 21.24 -19.02
C GLY A 366 -3.71 20.62 -18.74
N ARG A 367 -4.69 20.77 -19.66
CA ARG A 367 -6.03 20.18 -19.47
C ARG A 367 -6.06 18.69 -19.80
N GLU A 368 -5.31 18.26 -20.80
CA GLU A 368 -5.20 16.83 -21.13
C GLU A 368 -4.41 16.07 -20.05
N GLU A 369 -3.36 16.67 -19.49
CA GLU A 369 -2.56 16.09 -18.41
C GLU A 369 -3.41 15.70 -17.20
N LEU A 370 -4.23 16.63 -16.70
CA LEU A 370 -5.06 16.39 -15.52
C LEU A 370 -6.06 15.25 -15.77
N LYS A 371 -6.67 15.23 -16.97
CA LYS A 371 -7.63 14.18 -17.35
C LYS A 371 -6.95 12.80 -17.45
N VAL A 372 -5.77 12.72 -18.06
CA VAL A 372 -5.00 11.48 -18.19
C VAL A 372 -4.53 10.99 -16.83
N ARG A 373 -4.01 11.88 -15.98
CA ARG A 373 -3.58 11.56 -14.61
C ARG A 373 -4.71 10.97 -13.79
N THR A 374 -5.88 11.61 -13.76
CA THR A 374 -7.05 11.13 -13.02
C THR A 374 -7.50 9.75 -13.52
N ARG A 375 -7.50 9.54 -14.84
CA ARG A 375 -7.83 8.22 -15.42
C ARG A 375 -6.86 7.14 -14.94
N LEU A 376 -5.54 7.39 -14.98
CA LEU A 376 -4.52 6.42 -14.58
C LEU A 376 -4.59 6.06 -13.09
N VAL A 377 -4.80 7.04 -12.23
CA VAL A 377 -5.00 6.82 -10.78
C VAL A 377 -6.25 5.96 -10.54
N GLY A 378 -7.35 6.21 -11.26
CA GLY A 378 -8.56 5.39 -11.20
C GLY A 378 -8.33 3.94 -11.66
N VAL A 379 -7.59 3.75 -12.75
CA VAL A 379 -7.21 2.40 -13.24
C VAL A 379 -6.39 1.66 -12.19
N LEU A 380 -5.39 2.30 -11.58
CA LEU A 380 -4.58 1.68 -10.54
C LEU A 380 -5.42 1.28 -9.31
N ALA A 381 -6.31 2.17 -8.86
CA ALA A 381 -7.18 1.89 -7.70
C ALA A 381 -8.16 0.74 -7.98
N THR A 382 -8.75 0.70 -9.18
CA THR A 382 -9.69 -0.36 -9.56
C THR A 382 -9.01 -1.72 -9.69
N THR A 383 -7.85 -1.81 -10.36
CA THR A 383 -7.15 -3.09 -10.49
C THR A 383 -6.62 -3.60 -9.17
N ASN A 384 -6.17 -2.71 -8.27
CA ASN A 384 -5.79 -3.04 -6.90
C ASN A 384 -6.96 -3.60 -6.09
N THR A 385 -8.13 -2.96 -6.18
CA THR A 385 -9.36 -3.42 -5.52
C THR A 385 -9.77 -4.82 -5.98
N ILE A 386 -9.80 -5.03 -7.31
CA ILE A 386 -10.15 -6.31 -7.90
C ILE A 386 -9.14 -7.39 -7.49
N SER A 387 -7.85 -7.09 -7.54
CA SER A 387 -6.82 -8.07 -7.22
C SER A 387 -6.80 -8.47 -5.75
N ARG A 388 -7.11 -7.55 -4.81
CA ARG A 388 -7.27 -7.88 -3.37
C ARG A 388 -8.35 -8.91 -3.16
N LEU A 389 -9.54 -8.68 -3.72
CA LEU A 389 -10.69 -9.59 -3.57
C LEU A 389 -10.43 -10.94 -4.23
N LEU A 390 -9.90 -10.93 -5.45
CA LEU A 390 -9.57 -12.17 -6.18
C LEU A 390 -8.45 -12.95 -5.47
N ALA A 391 -7.40 -12.29 -5.00
CA ALA A 391 -6.30 -12.96 -4.29
C ALA A 391 -6.77 -13.54 -2.96
N GLY A 392 -7.59 -12.81 -2.20
CA GLY A 392 -8.17 -13.30 -0.93
C GLY A 392 -9.06 -14.52 -1.15
N LEU A 393 -9.95 -14.47 -2.14
CA LEU A 393 -10.81 -15.61 -2.49
C LEU A 393 -10.01 -16.80 -3.03
N ALA A 394 -9.07 -16.55 -3.94
CA ALA A 394 -8.26 -17.59 -4.57
C ALA A 394 -7.34 -18.29 -3.56
N SER A 395 -6.70 -17.53 -2.66
CA SER A 395 -5.82 -18.11 -1.63
C SER A 395 -6.57 -18.98 -0.64
N ASP A 396 -7.79 -18.60 -0.27
CA ASP A 396 -8.62 -19.46 0.57
C ASP A 396 -9.14 -20.67 -0.21
N ALA A 397 -9.59 -20.50 -1.46
CA ALA A 397 -10.19 -21.56 -2.27
C ALA A 397 -9.20 -22.65 -2.73
N LEU A 398 -7.95 -22.28 -2.99
CA LEU A 398 -6.90 -23.16 -3.51
C LEU A 398 -6.00 -23.77 -2.41
N ASP A 399 -6.33 -23.52 -1.15
CA ASP A 399 -5.55 -23.95 0.02
C ASP A 399 -5.30 -25.48 0.01
N PRO A 400 -4.02 -25.93 0.03
CA PRO A 400 -3.68 -27.35 -0.02
C PRO A 400 -4.15 -28.16 1.19
N THR A 401 -4.50 -27.51 2.30
CA THR A 401 -4.91 -28.15 3.56
C THR A 401 -6.40 -28.49 3.62
N ARG A 402 -7.20 -28.11 2.61
CA ARG A 402 -8.64 -28.42 2.56
C ARG A 402 -8.90 -29.93 2.42
N PRO A 403 -9.84 -30.51 3.20
CA PRO A 403 -10.27 -31.89 3.04
C PRO A 403 -10.76 -32.15 1.61
N PHE A 404 -10.46 -33.32 1.05
CA PHE A 404 -10.96 -33.71 -0.28
C PHE A 404 -12.49 -33.68 -0.26
N ALA A 405 -13.11 -32.82 -1.07
CA ALA A 405 -14.54 -32.94 -1.33
C ALA A 405 -14.77 -34.29 -2.01
N SER A 406 -15.60 -35.14 -1.42
CA SER A 406 -15.89 -36.46 -1.98
C SER A 406 -16.47 -36.29 -3.40
N SER A 407 -16.01 -37.12 -4.33
CA SER A 407 -16.44 -37.15 -5.74
C SER A 407 -17.96 -37.27 -5.94
N SER A 408 -18.72 -37.60 -4.89
CA SER A 408 -20.18 -37.70 -4.90
C SER A 408 -20.92 -36.34 -4.92
N GLU A 409 -20.29 -35.24 -4.51
CA GLU A 409 -20.93 -33.90 -4.59
C GLU A 409 -20.85 -33.29 -6.01
N VAL A 410 -19.87 -33.72 -6.81
CA VAL A 410 -19.61 -33.22 -8.18
C VAL A 410 -20.78 -33.51 -9.12
N THR A 411 -21.42 -34.66 -8.96
CA THR A 411 -22.52 -35.13 -9.79
C THR A 411 -23.84 -34.38 -9.53
N ARG A 412 -23.95 -33.63 -8.43
CA ARG A 412 -25.19 -32.92 -8.02
C ARG A 412 -25.20 -31.42 -8.41
N ALA A 413 -24.08 -30.88 -8.91
CA ALA A 413 -23.97 -29.46 -9.27
C ALA A 413 -24.60 -29.15 -10.64
N GLN A 414 -25.85 -28.65 -10.64
CA GLN A 414 -26.65 -28.41 -11.85
C GLN A 414 -26.14 -27.26 -12.76
N SER A 415 -25.49 -26.23 -12.22
CA SER A 415 -25.05 -25.06 -13.01
C SER A 415 -23.63 -25.21 -13.58
N PRO A 416 -23.35 -24.75 -14.82
CA PRO A 416 -22.01 -24.79 -15.42
C PRO A 416 -20.96 -23.99 -14.62
N ILE A 417 -21.38 -22.89 -13.98
CA ILE A 417 -20.52 -22.05 -13.12
C ILE A 417 -20.03 -22.83 -11.90
N ARG A 418 -20.92 -23.56 -11.21
CA ARG A 418 -20.53 -24.41 -10.07
C ARG A 418 -19.58 -25.53 -10.47
N ARG A 419 -19.74 -26.12 -11.66
CA ARG A 419 -18.81 -27.13 -12.18
C ARG A 419 -17.42 -26.54 -12.47
N ALA A 420 -17.36 -25.34 -13.05
CA ALA A 420 -16.09 -24.65 -13.29
C ALA A 420 -15.39 -24.27 -11.97
N LEU A 421 -16.12 -23.70 -11.01
CA LEU A 421 -15.62 -23.39 -9.67
C LEU A 421 -15.12 -24.65 -8.94
N HIS A 422 -15.84 -25.77 -9.07
CA HIS A 422 -15.42 -27.04 -8.48
C HIS A 422 -14.14 -27.59 -9.15
N ARG A 423 -13.97 -27.47 -10.47
CA ARG A 423 -12.72 -27.85 -11.13
C ARG A 423 -11.55 -26.96 -10.69
N LEU A 424 -11.79 -25.66 -10.53
CA LEU A 424 -10.78 -24.73 -10.03
C LEU A 424 -10.40 -25.02 -8.58
N SER A 425 -11.34 -25.41 -7.71
CA SER A 425 -11.05 -25.80 -6.32
C SER A 425 -10.31 -27.13 -6.17
N GLN A 426 -10.13 -27.90 -7.24
CA GLN A 426 -9.28 -29.09 -7.24
C GLN A 426 -7.80 -28.75 -7.49
N ILE A 427 -7.52 -27.53 -7.97
CA ILE A 427 -6.15 -27.04 -8.13
C ILE A 427 -5.64 -26.63 -6.75
N ARG A 428 -4.55 -27.26 -6.30
CA ARG A 428 -3.90 -26.91 -5.03
C ARG A 428 -2.76 -25.95 -5.30
N MET A 429 -2.89 -24.71 -4.82
CA MET A 429 -1.84 -23.70 -4.93
C MET A 429 -1.50 -23.16 -3.55
N SER A 430 -0.21 -23.19 -3.24
CA SER A 430 0.30 -22.57 -2.03
C SER A 430 0.08 -21.06 -2.05
N ARG A 431 -0.24 -20.44 -0.91
CA ARG A 431 -0.38 -18.97 -0.80
C ARG A 431 0.89 -18.25 -1.22
N VAL A 432 2.05 -18.86 -0.94
CA VAL A 432 3.36 -18.35 -1.35
C VAL A 432 3.52 -18.38 -2.88
N THR A 433 2.93 -19.35 -3.58
CA THR A 433 2.93 -19.38 -5.06
C THR A 433 2.14 -18.20 -5.63
N ILE A 434 0.96 -17.93 -5.09
CA ILE A 434 0.13 -16.79 -5.53
C ILE A 434 0.85 -15.47 -5.20
N LEU A 435 1.52 -15.40 -4.05
CA LEU A 435 2.35 -14.27 -3.62
C LEU A 435 3.49 -14.01 -4.62
N MET A 436 4.23 -15.06 -5.01
CA MET A 436 5.28 -14.97 -6.02
C MET A 436 4.74 -14.56 -7.39
N ALA A 437 3.55 -15.01 -7.78
CA ALA A 437 2.91 -14.58 -9.02
C ALA A 437 2.64 -13.06 -9.00
N GLY A 438 2.13 -12.52 -7.89
CA GLY A 438 1.95 -11.07 -7.70
C GLY A 438 3.28 -10.30 -7.80
N GLN A 439 4.35 -10.81 -7.18
CA GLN A 439 5.67 -10.20 -7.29
C GLN A 439 6.23 -10.25 -8.72
N SER A 440 6.02 -11.36 -9.44
CA SER A 440 6.45 -11.49 -10.83
C SER A 440 5.73 -10.50 -11.75
N ILE A 441 4.44 -10.23 -11.50
CA ILE A 441 3.69 -9.18 -12.22
C ILE A 441 4.35 -7.82 -11.99
N LEU A 442 4.70 -7.47 -10.75
CA LEU A 442 5.40 -6.21 -10.45
C LEU A 442 6.77 -6.14 -11.13
N LEU A 443 7.58 -7.20 -11.03
CA LEU A 443 8.89 -7.25 -11.67
C LEU A 443 8.80 -7.03 -13.18
N LEU A 444 7.92 -7.76 -13.87
CA LEU A 444 7.71 -7.60 -15.31
C LEU A 444 7.24 -6.19 -15.67
N SER A 445 6.38 -5.60 -14.82
CA SER A 445 5.90 -4.23 -14.98
C SER A 445 7.03 -3.21 -14.87
N PHE A 446 7.92 -3.36 -13.89
CA PHE A 446 9.08 -2.47 -13.71
C PHE A 446 10.11 -2.65 -14.83
N VAL A 447 10.33 -3.88 -15.31
CA VAL A 447 11.20 -4.14 -16.46
C VAL A 447 10.63 -3.50 -17.73
N TYR A 448 9.30 -3.60 -17.94
CA TYR A 448 8.62 -2.94 -19.04
C TYR A 448 8.77 -1.41 -18.96
N ALA A 449 8.54 -0.82 -17.78
CA ALA A 449 8.73 0.62 -17.55
C ALA A 449 10.17 1.08 -17.83
N ALA A 450 11.17 0.29 -17.46
CA ALA A 450 12.58 0.60 -17.70
C ALA A 450 12.96 0.52 -19.19
N SER A 451 12.39 -0.43 -19.94
CA SER A 451 12.90 -0.83 -21.26
C SER A 451 12.06 -0.35 -22.46
N ALA A 452 10.74 -0.32 -22.35
CA ALA A 452 9.83 -0.21 -23.49
C ALA A 452 8.66 0.76 -23.29
N LEU A 453 8.60 1.48 -22.17
CA LEU A 453 7.53 2.45 -21.91
C LEU A 453 7.77 3.77 -22.65
N ASP A 454 6.96 4.03 -23.67
CA ASP A 454 7.03 5.21 -24.55
C ASP A 454 5.68 5.90 -24.77
N SER A 455 4.57 5.28 -24.34
CA SER A 455 3.21 5.73 -24.66
C SER A 455 2.28 5.77 -23.43
N ILE A 456 1.23 6.60 -23.52
CA ILE A 456 0.19 6.70 -22.48
C ILE A 456 -0.61 5.39 -22.34
N ALA A 457 -0.81 4.67 -23.44
CA ALA A 457 -1.44 3.35 -23.40
C ALA A 457 -0.56 2.34 -22.62
N GLY A 458 0.75 2.35 -22.86
CA GLY A 458 1.73 1.59 -22.08
C GLY A 458 1.70 1.97 -20.60
N LEU A 459 1.57 3.26 -20.29
CA LEU A 459 1.48 3.74 -18.91
C LEU A 459 0.20 3.27 -18.20
N SER A 460 -0.92 3.18 -18.93
CA SER A 460 -2.16 2.58 -18.42
C SER A 460 -2.00 1.08 -18.14
N ALA A 461 -1.28 0.35 -18.99
CA ALA A 461 -0.95 -1.06 -18.76
C ALA A 461 -0.06 -1.23 -17.52
N LEU A 462 0.94 -0.36 -17.36
CA LEU A 462 1.80 -0.30 -16.17
C LEU A 462 0.96 -0.07 -14.90
N CYS A 463 0.09 0.95 -14.88
CA CYS A 463 -0.77 1.25 -13.73
C CYS A 463 -1.70 0.07 -13.40
N SER A 464 -2.24 -0.60 -14.43
CA SER A 464 -3.10 -1.77 -14.27
C SER A 464 -2.36 -2.92 -13.58
N ALA A 465 -1.17 -3.27 -14.09
CA ALA A 465 -0.36 -4.37 -13.60
C ALA A 465 0.25 -4.09 -12.22
N VAL A 466 0.70 -2.85 -11.98
CA VAL A 466 1.18 -2.41 -10.65
C VAL A 466 0.05 -2.47 -9.63
N GLY A 467 -1.14 -1.95 -9.95
CA GLY A 467 -2.31 -2.07 -9.07
C GLY A 467 -2.64 -3.53 -8.76
N ALA A 468 -2.64 -4.40 -9.78
CA ALA A 468 -2.89 -5.82 -9.60
C ALA A 468 -1.87 -6.49 -8.65
N GLY A 469 -0.57 -6.36 -8.94
CA GLY A 469 0.50 -6.97 -8.14
C GLY A 469 0.56 -6.42 -6.70
N TYR A 470 0.41 -5.11 -6.52
CA TYR A 470 0.38 -4.47 -5.22
C TYR A 470 -0.79 -4.96 -4.35
N GLY A 471 -2.00 -5.04 -4.92
CA GLY A 471 -3.18 -5.55 -4.22
C GLY A 471 -3.07 -7.03 -3.81
N MET A 472 -2.46 -7.87 -4.66
CA MET A 472 -2.19 -9.27 -4.31
C MET A 472 -1.25 -9.37 -3.09
N LEU A 473 -0.15 -8.62 -3.07
CA LEU A 473 0.86 -8.69 -2.01
C LEU A 473 0.33 -8.18 -0.68
N PHE A 474 -0.37 -7.04 -0.66
CA PHE A 474 -1.00 -6.50 0.55
C PHE A 474 -2.15 -7.36 1.10
N THR A 475 -2.62 -8.34 0.33
CA THR A 475 -3.59 -9.35 0.80
C THR A 475 -2.89 -10.61 1.32
N LEU A 476 -1.91 -11.10 0.57
CA LEU A 476 -1.31 -12.40 0.81
C LEU A 476 -0.24 -12.37 1.90
N ILE A 477 0.56 -11.30 2.02
CA ILE A 477 1.57 -11.19 3.08
C ILE A 477 0.94 -11.24 4.49
N PRO A 478 -0.05 -10.41 4.83
CA PRO A 478 -0.69 -10.51 6.15
C PRO A 478 -1.38 -11.88 6.33
N SER A 479 -1.96 -12.45 5.28
CA SER A 479 -2.53 -13.81 5.37
C SER A 479 -1.48 -14.88 5.66
N VAL A 480 -0.31 -14.81 5.04
CA VAL A 480 0.80 -15.75 5.30
C VAL A 480 1.29 -15.58 6.74
N ILE A 481 1.40 -14.34 7.23
CA ILE A 481 1.79 -14.08 8.63
C ILE A 481 0.77 -14.67 9.61
N LEU A 482 -0.52 -14.46 9.35
CA LEU A 482 -1.61 -14.95 10.18
C LEU A 482 -1.58 -16.48 10.35
N ILE A 483 -1.31 -17.21 9.27
CA ILE A 483 -1.30 -18.67 9.27
C ILE A 483 0.04 -19.22 9.81
N ALA A 484 1.17 -18.63 9.41
CA ALA A 484 2.49 -19.14 9.78
C ALA A 484 2.86 -18.88 11.26
N TRP A 485 2.51 -17.71 11.81
CA TRP A 485 2.79 -17.35 13.21
C TRP A 485 1.55 -17.37 14.12
N GLY A 486 0.38 -17.70 13.55
CA GLY A 486 -0.87 -17.80 14.28
C GLY A 486 -1.53 -16.44 14.60
N GLN A 487 -2.77 -16.52 15.04
CA GLN A 487 -3.62 -15.36 15.28
C GLN A 487 -3.31 -14.60 16.60
N GLN A 488 -2.52 -15.18 17.50
CA GLN A 488 -2.28 -14.57 18.83
C GLN A 488 -1.41 -13.31 18.79
N HIS A 489 -0.45 -13.24 17.88
CA HIS A 489 0.49 -12.11 17.73
C HIS A 489 0.48 -11.53 16.31
N PHE A 490 -0.64 -11.72 15.59
CA PHE A 490 -0.78 -11.29 14.21
C PHE A 490 -0.60 -9.79 14.06
N GLY A 491 -1.26 -8.98 14.90
CA GLY A 491 -1.21 -7.53 14.80
C GLY A 491 0.21 -6.99 14.96
N ARG A 492 0.92 -7.40 16.02
CA ARG A 492 2.32 -7.02 16.26
C ARG A 492 3.22 -7.41 15.09
N ASN A 493 3.06 -8.64 14.58
CA ASN A 493 3.92 -9.18 13.54
C ASN A 493 3.68 -8.49 12.19
N TRP A 494 2.42 -8.29 11.79
CA TRP A 494 2.07 -7.56 10.58
C TRP A 494 2.47 -6.08 10.66
N GLY A 495 2.11 -5.40 11.75
CA GLY A 495 2.41 -3.98 11.93
C GLY A 495 3.90 -3.65 12.03
N SER A 496 4.73 -4.57 12.52
CA SER A 496 6.19 -4.39 12.47
C SER A 496 6.77 -4.65 11.09
N MET A 497 6.17 -5.55 10.28
CA MET A 497 6.61 -5.80 8.92
C MET A 497 6.30 -4.62 7.98
N THR A 498 5.19 -3.91 8.20
CA THR A 498 4.81 -2.74 7.39
C THR A 498 5.82 -1.59 7.43
N TYR A 499 6.74 -1.55 8.38
CA TYR A 499 7.85 -0.57 8.37
C TYR A 499 8.73 -0.71 7.13
N ALA A 500 8.85 -1.93 6.58
CA ALA A 500 9.57 -2.14 5.33
C ALA A 500 8.84 -1.55 4.12
N ALA A 501 7.49 -1.52 4.15
CA ALA A 501 6.73 -0.83 3.11
C ALA A 501 7.01 0.67 3.13
N ALA A 502 6.99 1.29 4.33
CA ALA A 502 7.34 2.71 4.50
C ALA A 502 8.77 3.02 4.03
N ALA A 503 9.74 2.20 4.44
CA ALA A 503 11.14 2.36 4.04
C ALA A 503 11.32 2.23 2.53
N GLY A 504 10.64 1.26 1.90
CA GLY A 504 10.65 1.08 0.45
C GLY A 504 10.04 2.28 -0.26
N SER A 505 8.84 2.69 0.15
CA SER A 505 8.10 3.82 -0.45
C SER A 505 8.93 5.10 -0.49
N LEU A 506 9.53 5.46 0.64
CA LEU A 506 10.41 6.63 0.74
C LEU A 506 11.68 6.45 -0.11
N GLY A 507 12.33 5.29 -0.01
CA GLY A 507 13.59 5.03 -0.71
C GLY A 507 13.45 5.09 -2.23
N PHE A 508 12.47 4.40 -2.81
CA PHE A 508 12.26 4.39 -4.26
C PHE A 508 11.69 5.71 -4.79
N SER A 509 10.82 6.39 -4.03
CA SER A 509 10.31 7.71 -4.44
C SER A 509 11.41 8.78 -4.47
N ILE A 510 12.32 8.77 -3.48
CA ILE A 510 13.50 9.66 -3.47
C ILE A 510 14.42 9.31 -4.64
N LEU A 511 14.67 8.02 -4.89
CA LEU A 511 15.47 7.59 -6.04
C LEU A 511 14.89 8.07 -7.37
N PHE A 512 13.57 7.98 -7.54
CA PHE A 512 12.88 8.53 -8.72
C PHE A 512 13.13 10.04 -8.86
N ALA A 513 12.90 10.80 -7.79
CA ALA A 513 13.07 12.25 -7.81
C ALA A 513 14.52 12.65 -8.15
N GLN A 514 15.51 12.02 -7.53
CA GLN A 514 16.93 12.32 -7.80
C GLN A 514 17.34 11.99 -9.23
N VAL A 515 16.88 10.85 -9.78
CA VAL A 515 17.16 10.48 -11.17
C VAL A 515 16.52 11.49 -12.12
N SER A 516 15.23 11.81 -11.95
CA SER A 516 14.52 12.78 -12.77
C SER A 516 15.18 14.16 -12.75
N ASP A 517 15.51 14.67 -11.56
CA ASP A 517 16.21 15.95 -11.39
C ASP A 517 17.58 15.95 -12.08
N SER A 518 18.35 14.86 -11.93
CA SER A 518 19.68 14.75 -12.53
C SER A 518 19.64 14.75 -14.06
N VAL A 519 18.62 14.13 -14.64
CA VAL A 519 18.43 14.10 -16.09
C VAL A 519 17.97 15.47 -16.58
N ALA A 520 16.99 16.09 -15.91
CA ALA A 520 16.55 17.45 -16.24
C ALA A 520 17.71 18.45 -16.22
N GLN A 521 18.55 18.41 -15.18
CA GLN A 521 19.70 19.30 -15.07
C GLN A 521 20.76 19.04 -16.16
N ARG A 522 21.03 17.77 -16.51
CA ARG A 522 21.95 17.44 -17.60
C ARG A 522 21.45 17.95 -18.95
N THR A 523 20.17 17.77 -19.25
CA THR A 523 19.55 18.25 -20.49
C THR A 523 19.59 19.77 -20.55
N GLN A 524 19.28 20.46 -19.46
CA GLN A 524 19.38 21.92 -19.38
C GLN A 524 20.82 22.41 -19.61
N ASN A 525 21.79 21.78 -18.98
CA ASN A 525 23.21 22.12 -19.17
C ASN A 525 23.68 21.87 -20.60
N GLN A 526 23.22 20.79 -21.25
CA GLN A 526 23.52 20.50 -22.65
C GLN A 526 22.88 21.52 -23.59
N ALA A 527 21.63 21.90 -23.34
CA ALA A 527 20.95 22.97 -24.09
C ALA A 527 21.71 24.29 -23.97
N ASN A 528 22.08 24.70 -22.74
CA ASN A 528 22.86 25.91 -22.50
C ASN A 528 24.23 25.86 -23.20
N ALA A 529 24.94 24.72 -23.14
CA ALA A 529 26.23 24.55 -23.81
C ALA A 529 26.10 24.61 -25.34
N ALA A 530 25.05 24.02 -25.91
CA ALA A 530 24.76 24.12 -27.34
C ALA A 530 24.47 25.57 -27.74
N LEU A 531 23.62 26.28 -27.00
CA LEU A 531 23.34 27.70 -27.20
C LEU A 531 24.61 28.57 -27.17
N HIS A 532 25.51 28.34 -26.21
CA HIS A 532 26.79 29.04 -26.15
C HIS A 532 27.72 28.68 -27.33
N GLY A 533 27.76 27.41 -27.75
CA GLY A 533 28.53 26.94 -28.91
C GLY A 533 28.03 27.54 -30.23
N PHE A 534 26.71 27.51 -30.45
CA PHE A 534 26.07 28.12 -31.63
C PHE A 534 26.19 29.64 -31.63
N GLY A 535 26.07 30.31 -30.48
CA GLY A 535 26.33 31.74 -30.38
C GLY A 535 27.78 32.11 -30.73
N ALA A 536 28.75 31.29 -30.32
CA ALA A 536 30.16 31.47 -30.67
C ALA A 536 30.44 31.22 -32.16
N GLU A 537 29.83 30.20 -32.77
CA GLU A 537 29.89 29.92 -34.22
C GLU A 537 29.20 31.01 -35.04
N ALA A 538 28.01 31.46 -34.64
CA ALA A 538 27.26 32.53 -35.29
C ALA A 538 28.02 33.87 -35.22
N MET A 539 28.69 34.16 -34.10
CA MET A 539 29.59 35.32 -33.99
C MET A 539 30.80 35.20 -34.91
N LYS A 540 31.42 34.02 -35.05
CA LYS A 540 32.54 33.81 -35.98
C LYS A 540 32.09 33.99 -37.44
N LEU A 541 30.92 33.46 -37.80
CA LEU A 541 30.36 33.55 -39.15
C LEU A 541 29.90 34.98 -39.48
N GLY A 542 29.31 35.68 -38.50
CA GLY A 542 28.94 37.09 -38.59
C GLY A 542 30.15 38.02 -38.69
N ALA A 543 31.21 37.76 -37.91
CA ALA A 543 32.48 38.49 -38.00
C ALA A 543 33.19 38.25 -39.34
N ALA A 544 33.17 37.02 -39.86
CA ALA A 544 33.74 36.69 -41.16
C ALA A 544 32.99 37.37 -42.32
N ARG A 545 31.65 37.44 -42.26
CA ARG A 545 30.82 38.15 -43.27
C ARG A 545 30.92 39.67 -43.17
N ALA A 546 31.03 40.23 -41.96
CA ALA A 546 31.26 41.67 -41.78
C ALA A 546 32.63 42.10 -42.31
N PHE A 547 33.66 41.25 -42.14
CA PHE A 547 35.01 41.48 -42.66
C PHE A 547 35.08 41.43 -44.20
N THR A 548 34.32 40.55 -44.85
CA THR A 548 34.27 40.49 -46.33
C THR A 548 33.36 41.55 -46.96
N ALA A 549 32.37 42.07 -46.23
CA ALA A 549 31.44 43.09 -46.72
C ALA A 549 31.85 44.54 -46.38
N GLY A 550 32.93 44.76 -45.63
CA GLY A 550 33.40 46.09 -45.25
C GLY A 550 32.47 46.85 -44.29
N LEU A 551 31.59 46.14 -43.57
CA LEU A 551 30.61 46.72 -42.64
C LEU A 551 31.08 46.60 -41.18
N ALA A 552 30.63 47.52 -40.32
CA ALA A 552 30.93 47.50 -38.89
C ALA A 552 30.44 46.20 -38.22
N LYS A 553 31.23 45.66 -37.29
CA LYS A 553 30.96 44.40 -36.57
C LYS A 553 29.54 44.40 -35.97
N PRO A 554 28.73 43.35 -36.18
CA PRO A 554 27.42 43.23 -35.52
C PRO A 554 27.58 43.10 -34.01
N SER A 555 26.62 43.64 -33.24
CA SER A 555 26.59 43.54 -31.79
C SER A 555 26.24 42.11 -31.35
N PHE A 556 26.67 41.71 -30.14
CA PHE A 556 26.39 40.37 -29.58
C PHE A 556 24.88 40.04 -29.54
N GLY A 557 24.03 41.06 -29.37
CA GLY A 557 22.57 40.92 -29.32
C GLY A 557 21.95 40.51 -30.65
N ASP A 558 22.38 41.12 -31.76
CA ASP A 558 21.80 40.88 -33.09
C ASP A 558 22.17 39.50 -33.64
N ALA A 559 23.37 39.01 -33.30
CA ALA A 559 23.81 37.66 -33.65
C ALA A 559 23.06 36.56 -32.87
N CYS A 560 22.70 36.82 -31.60
CA CYS A 560 21.92 35.89 -30.80
C CYS A 560 20.48 35.74 -31.32
N LEU A 561 19.81 36.83 -31.70
CA LEU A 561 18.43 36.79 -32.22
C LEU A 561 18.33 35.97 -33.52
N MET A 562 19.28 36.17 -34.44
CA MET A 562 19.34 35.42 -35.70
C MET A 562 19.67 33.94 -35.50
N ALA A 563 20.56 33.62 -34.54
CA ALA A 563 20.91 32.25 -34.21
C ALA A 563 19.76 31.50 -33.51
N HIS A 564 18.97 32.19 -32.69
CA HIS A 564 17.83 31.61 -31.98
C HIS A 564 16.72 31.15 -32.94
N GLY A 565 16.42 31.93 -33.97
CA GLY A 565 15.44 31.55 -35.01
C GLY A 565 15.85 30.34 -35.83
N VAL A 566 17.14 30.20 -36.15
CA VAL A 566 17.67 29.07 -36.94
C VAL A 566 17.82 27.80 -36.09
N LEU A 567 18.16 27.93 -34.80
CA LEU A 567 18.35 26.80 -33.88
C LEU A 567 17.03 26.06 -33.58
N VAL A 568 15.94 26.81 -33.39
CA VAL A 568 14.61 26.19 -33.18
C VAL A 568 14.17 25.42 -34.42
N GLN A 569 14.45 25.93 -35.62
CA GLN A 569 14.10 25.25 -36.87
C GLN A 569 14.98 24.01 -37.15
N ALA A 570 16.25 24.04 -36.74
CA ALA A 570 17.19 22.93 -36.92
C ALA A 570 16.98 21.79 -35.92
N LEU A 571 16.59 22.10 -34.67
CA LEU A 571 16.35 21.10 -33.63
C LEU A 571 15.13 20.20 -33.91
N PHE A 572 14.18 20.65 -34.73
CA PHE A 572 13.03 19.82 -35.16
C PHE A 572 13.26 19.05 -36.47
N SER A 573 14.34 19.34 -37.21
CA SER A 573 14.63 18.66 -38.48
C SER A 573 15.51 17.40 -38.33
N SER A 574 16.08 17.13 -37.14
CA SER A 574 17.10 16.07 -37.00
C SER A 574 16.63 14.75 -36.38
N GLN A 575 15.32 14.47 -36.34
CA GLN A 575 14.80 13.17 -35.88
C GLN A 575 14.56 12.14 -36.99
N ASP A 576 14.63 12.50 -38.27
CA ASP A 576 14.62 11.50 -39.35
C ASP A 576 16.03 11.27 -39.87
N GLY A 577 16.53 10.05 -39.63
CA GLY A 577 17.81 9.57 -40.10
C GLY A 577 17.85 9.46 -41.63
N SER A 578 18.15 10.54 -42.33
CA SER A 578 18.82 10.51 -43.62
C SER A 578 19.46 11.86 -43.94
N ALA A 579 20.78 11.90 -43.95
CA ALA A 579 21.53 13.03 -44.51
C ALA A 579 21.32 13.05 -46.03
N GLY A 580 20.71 14.12 -46.57
CA GLY A 580 20.58 14.28 -48.02
C GLY A 580 19.88 15.55 -48.49
N ARG A 581 20.69 16.53 -48.95
CA ARG A 581 20.40 17.59 -49.93
C ARG A 581 19.54 18.79 -49.52
N THR A 582 20.27 19.89 -49.31
CA THR A 582 19.95 21.31 -49.57
C THR A 582 18.73 21.62 -50.45
N ALA A 583 17.89 22.57 -49.99
CA ALA A 583 17.62 23.88 -50.61
C ALA A 583 16.16 24.36 -50.40
N GLY A 584 15.96 25.66 -50.17
CA GLY A 584 14.71 26.32 -50.53
C GLY A 584 14.21 27.43 -49.61
N LEU A 585 14.55 28.66 -49.96
CA LEU A 585 13.69 29.85 -49.93
C LEU A 585 13.16 30.39 -48.58
N LEU A 586 13.67 31.59 -48.28
CA LEU A 586 12.96 32.68 -47.61
C LEU A 586 11.49 32.77 -48.03
N GLY A 587 10.59 32.83 -47.05
CA GLY A 587 9.23 33.32 -47.23
C GLY A 587 8.19 32.43 -46.57
N THR A 588 7.80 32.75 -45.35
CA THR A 588 6.41 32.76 -44.85
C THR A 588 6.41 33.19 -43.39
N HIS A 589 5.77 34.32 -43.11
CA HIS A 589 5.40 34.72 -41.75
C HIS A 589 4.57 33.59 -41.13
N THR A 590 5.04 33.03 -40.01
CA THR A 590 4.23 32.14 -39.17
C THR A 590 4.10 32.77 -37.78
N PRO A 591 2.88 32.99 -37.26
CA PRO A 591 2.63 33.63 -35.96
C PRO A 591 2.96 32.73 -34.76
N ALA A 592 3.79 31.69 -34.93
CA ALA A 592 4.17 30.73 -33.89
C ALA A 592 5.43 31.14 -33.12
N LEU A 593 6.22 32.08 -33.65
CA LEU A 593 7.49 32.53 -33.04
C LEU A 593 7.29 33.33 -31.75
N ASP A 594 6.18 34.07 -31.62
CA ASP A 594 5.90 34.86 -30.42
C ASP A 594 5.36 34.02 -29.24
N SER A 595 4.86 32.80 -29.49
CA SER A 595 4.31 31.95 -28.42
C SER A 595 5.35 31.04 -27.76
N VAL A 596 6.53 30.84 -28.38
CA VAL A 596 7.62 30.04 -27.80
C VAL A 596 8.74 30.93 -27.26
N ALA A 597 8.95 32.12 -27.83
CA ALA A 597 9.87 33.13 -27.28
C ALA A 597 9.39 33.69 -25.93
N GLY A 598 8.08 33.64 -25.64
CA GLY A 598 7.50 34.00 -24.34
C GLY A 598 7.73 32.97 -23.22
N LEU A 599 8.44 31.85 -23.48
CA LEU A 599 8.67 30.80 -22.48
C LEU A 599 10.13 30.70 -22.01
N THR A 600 11.06 31.49 -22.56
CA THR A 600 12.48 31.43 -22.17
C THR A 600 12.99 32.63 -21.40
N GLN A 601 12.22 33.71 -21.27
CA GLN A 601 12.57 34.84 -20.42
C GLN A 601 11.34 35.31 -19.65
N ASP A 602 11.43 35.17 -18.33
CA ASP A 602 10.51 35.65 -17.30
C ASP A 602 9.22 34.85 -17.09
N SER A 603 9.12 34.22 -15.90
CA SER A 603 7.91 33.67 -15.25
C SER A 603 7.53 32.19 -15.42
N LEU A 604 8.50 31.27 -15.43
CA LEU A 604 8.25 29.90 -14.96
C LEU A 604 8.96 29.68 -13.62
N PRO A 605 8.22 29.47 -12.51
CA PRO A 605 8.83 29.18 -11.23
C PRO A 605 9.70 27.92 -11.34
N ALA A 606 10.75 27.85 -10.53
CA ALA A 606 11.81 26.86 -10.55
C ALA A 606 11.37 25.40 -10.28
N ASP A 607 10.50 24.83 -11.10
CA ASP A 607 10.14 23.42 -11.06
C ASP A 607 10.91 22.65 -12.12
N LYS A 608 11.82 21.78 -11.64
CA LYS A 608 12.72 20.91 -12.40
C LYS A 608 11.99 19.76 -13.10
N LEU A 609 11.00 20.03 -13.97
CA LEU A 609 10.32 18.94 -14.68
C LEU A 609 11.21 18.34 -15.77
N CYS A 610 11.33 17.00 -15.76
CA CYS A 610 12.10 16.27 -16.75
C CYS A 610 11.23 15.90 -17.97
N LEU A 611 11.56 16.43 -19.14
CA LEU A 611 10.76 16.34 -20.37
C LEU A 611 11.31 15.34 -21.40
N VAL A 612 12.26 14.49 -21.02
CA VAL A 612 13.00 13.58 -21.91
C VAL A 612 12.38 12.17 -21.97
N GLY A 613 11.06 12.09 -21.77
CA GLY A 613 10.31 10.83 -21.75
C GLY A 613 10.94 9.77 -20.83
N ARG A 614 11.18 8.58 -21.38
CA ARG A 614 11.68 7.43 -20.61
C ARG A 614 13.02 7.66 -19.91
N ALA A 615 13.88 8.53 -20.42
CA ALA A 615 15.18 8.78 -19.79
C ALA A 615 15.04 9.34 -18.35
N CYS A 616 13.93 10.03 -18.06
CA CYS A 616 13.67 10.64 -16.76
C CYS A 616 13.39 9.62 -15.65
N PHE A 617 12.92 8.41 -15.98
CA PHE A 617 12.48 7.42 -15.01
C PHE A 617 13.06 6.02 -15.23
N GLY A 618 13.53 5.70 -16.43
CA GLY A 618 14.04 4.38 -16.81
C GLY A 618 15.09 3.81 -15.84
N PRO A 619 16.12 4.59 -15.41
CA PRO A 619 17.11 4.12 -14.45
C PRO A 619 16.51 3.76 -13.08
N SER A 620 15.52 4.52 -12.60
CA SER A 620 14.83 4.24 -11.33
C SER A 620 14.06 2.92 -11.40
N PHE A 621 13.37 2.66 -12.52
CA PHE A 621 12.70 1.38 -12.75
C PHE A 621 13.68 0.22 -12.95
N ALA A 622 14.85 0.44 -13.54
CA ALA A 622 15.88 -0.60 -13.65
C ALA A 622 16.41 -1.01 -12.27
N ALA A 623 16.70 -0.03 -11.40
CA ALA A 623 17.09 -0.29 -10.01
C ALA A 623 15.97 -1.01 -9.24
N THR A 624 14.72 -0.57 -9.38
CA THR A 624 13.55 -1.19 -8.75
C THR A 624 13.34 -2.64 -9.22
N SER A 625 13.57 -2.90 -10.51
CA SER A 625 13.51 -4.25 -11.09
C SER A 625 14.58 -5.16 -10.52
N ALA A 626 15.81 -4.66 -10.35
CA ALA A 626 16.90 -5.42 -9.75
C ALA A 626 16.57 -5.83 -8.30
N VAL A 627 16.07 -4.90 -7.49
CA VAL A 627 15.66 -5.19 -6.11
C VAL A 627 14.48 -6.18 -6.08
N SER A 628 13.51 -6.00 -6.98
CA SER A 628 12.36 -6.91 -7.09
C SER A 628 12.75 -8.33 -7.49
N LEU A 629 13.76 -8.48 -8.36
CA LEU A 629 14.32 -9.78 -8.75
C LEU A 629 15.04 -10.44 -7.56
N VAL A 630 15.86 -9.68 -6.82
CA VAL A 630 16.53 -10.18 -5.61
C VAL A 630 15.50 -10.65 -4.57
N ALA A 631 14.42 -9.90 -4.38
CA ALA A 631 13.33 -10.29 -3.50
C ALA A 631 12.64 -11.60 -3.95
N LEU A 632 12.41 -11.77 -5.26
CA LEU A 632 11.83 -12.99 -5.82
C LEU A 632 12.75 -14.21 -5.68
N ILE A 633 14.07 -14.03 -5.80
CA ILE A 633 15.04 -15.10 -5.56
C ILE A 633 15.11 -15.43 -4.06
N GLY A 634 15.10 -14.40 -3.20
CA GLY A 634 15.18 -14.56 -1.74
C GLY A 634 14.00 -15.29 -1.10
N ILE A 635 12.84 -15.33 -1.76
CA ILE A 635 11.65 -16.06 -1.29
C ILE A 635 11.63 -17.54 -1.73
N LEU A 636 12.47 -17.95 -2.71
CA LEU A 636 12.50 -19.33 -3.23
C LEU A 636 12.72 -20.42 -2.16
N PRO A 637 13.66 -20.26 -1.20
CA PRO A 637 13.86 -21.28 -0.16
C PRO A 637 12.62 -21.45 0.73
N LEU A 638 11.90 -20.35 0.98
CA LEU A 638 10.67 -20.35 1.76
C LEU A 638 9.55 -21.06 0.97
N TRP A 639 9.37 -20.68 -0.29
CA TRP A 639 8.40 -21.30 -1.19
C TRP A 639 8.62 -22.81 -1.32
N TYR A 640 9.84 -23.26 -1.55
CA TYR A 640 10.15 -24.69 -1.70
C TYR A 640 9.72 -25.52 -0.47
N ARG A 641 9.87 -24.96 0.74
CA ARG A 641 9.52 -25.63 2.00
C ARG A 641 8.04 -25.50 2.37
N TRP A 642 7.36 -24.45 1.92
CA TRP A 642 5.97 -24.16 2.29
C TRP A 642 4.95 -24.54 1.21
N ARG A 643 5.38 -24.81 -0.03
CA ARG A 643 4.47 -25.07 -1.17
C ARG A 643 3.46 -26.21 -0.97
N SER A 644 3.77 -27.17 -0.11
CA SER A 644 2.88 -28.31 0.22
C SER A 644 2.11 -28.12 1.53
N ARG A 645 2.35 -27.02 2.25
CA ARG A 645 1.84 -26.79 3.62
C ARG A 645 1.00 -25.54 3.78
N LEU A 646 1.10 -24.54 2.89
CA LEU A 646 0.61 -23.18 3.15
C LEU A 646 0.07 -22.44 1.93
#